data_AF-A0AAV9HDB7-F1
#
_entry.id   AF-A0AAV9HDB7-F1
#
_cell.length_a   1.000
_cell.length_b   1.000
_cell.length_c   1.000
_cell.angle_alpha   90.00
_cell.angle_beta   90.00
_cell.angle_gamma   90.00
#
_symmetry.space_group_name_H-M   'P 1'
#
loop_
_entity.id
_entity.type
_entity.pdbx_description
1 polymer ?
#
loop_
_entity_poly.entity_id
_entity_poly.type
_entity_poly.pdbx_seq_one_letter_code
_entity_poly.pdbx_strand_id
1 'polypeptide(L)'
;MVQYLFTPWRTRSELLAVRKQFYPWRFPRTEEEGGGGGGGDDSSEKKDENGKQEAVSRVSVWMHRGSCPHLVESTALLTAAILSDRSSSSSSSSSYAARAAYSAAFSRFVTGLLDSNQNSLRKQSMYDVAKSVGLPATFVELRHQATHEQLPSLSRLREAAERGLEWMWEYYWAGLGPQEEKKKRRSSSSSVEMQMMEGMYGVPQGADDNKSLKSGREGRWGMVVKVLDQICAEGGVDGKGMRRAVGLVREVQEEGNEGNEGNEGDEGDEGEKMEGMLDEQGGEEKEKEEEDVEMIKEELEKRITSRKMHVRSIPMWTGSHDNYAYLVVDDKSKDAVIIDPAHPTEVLPVLQQAIKDGEIKLKAIVNTHHHWDHAGGNEEVLAGLGTPSLDIIGGKDCKKVTKTPKHNEEFKIGDITVKALHTPCHTQDSICYYMEDGDDKVVFTGDTLFIGGCGRFFEGTGEEMHKALNVTLASLHDDTRVYPGHEYTKSNVKFGASILQSDPVLSLQAFADDCKETQGKFTIGDEKKHNVFMRPQDPEIQKATGETDPVAIMSKLREMKNNFKVSRRRGTATAGTSTNNNNNNNHNTASGNSNSATRRSKLARENNISALEESEIREAFSLFAEPSPEPPHAHLLPIPDVRRALIALGIPPSSPAELSEFTSILDPDGSGSCELEPFLAICALKFRASDAAAGGRGADHQRELDEAYALFTGRPDAEAEAITLGNLRRVARLLRQDESEVTDEMLRDMILEANGGAGVSRGVRKDEFDGVMKRAGVWR
;
A
#
# COMPACT_ATOMS: atom_id res chain seq x y z
N MET A 1 22.47 -26.06 -3.49
CA MET A 1 23.86 -25.81 -3.05
C MET A 1 23.76 -24.92 -1.82
N VAL A 2 24.17 -25.36 -0.64
CA VAL A 2 24.05 -24.58 0.61
C VAL A 2 25.04 -23.42 0.54
N GLN A 3 24.55 -22.18 0.50
CA GLN A 3 25.40 -20.99 0.50
C GLN A 3 25.75 -20.65 1.95
N TYR A 4 26.98 -20.95 2.36
CA TYR A 4 27.49 -20.53 3.67
C TYR A 4 27.72 -19.02 3.66
N LEU A 5 26.96 -18.28 4.46
CA LEU A 5 27.21 -16.85 4.71
C LEU A 5 28.41 -16.70 5.65
N PHE A 6 29.57 -16.37 5.09
CA PHE A 6 30.77 -16.03 5.87
C PHE A 6 30.75 -14.55 6.24
N THR A 7 30.89 -14.24 7.54
CA THR A 7 31.19 -12.88 7.98
C THR A 7 32.64 -12.54 7.57
N PRO A 8 32.88 -11.45 6.82
CA PRO A 8 34.20 -11.13 6.28
C PRO A 8 35.29 -10.88 7.34
N TRP A 9 34.89 -10.35 8.51
CA TRP A 9 35.71 -10.24 9.71
C TRP A 9 35.45 -11.41 10.67
N ARG A 10 36.46 -11.80 11.45
CA ARG A 10 36.35 -12.93 12.39
C ARG A 10 35.54 -12.58 13.62
N THR A 11 35.67 -11.35 14.10
CA THR A 11 35.01 -10.88 15.33
C THR A 11 34.51 -9.45 15.14
N ARG A 12 33.43 -9.07 15.83
CA ARG A 12 32.90 -7.70 15.76
C ARG A 12 33.91 -6.66 16.24
N SER A 13 34.81 -7.03 17.15
CA SER A 13 35.91 -6.17 17.58
C SER A 13 36.86 -5.81 16.45
N GLU A 14 37.12 -6.70 15.48
CA GLU A 14 37.90 -6.37 14.28
C GLU A 14 37.22 -5.27 13.44
N LEU A 15 35.90 -5.32 13.27
CA LEU A 15 35.13 -4.28 12.57
C LEU A 15 35.19 -2.94 13.32
N LEU A 16 35.06 -2.96 14.65
CA LEU A 16 35.14 -1.76 15.47
C LEU A 16 36.56 -1.17 15.51
N ALA A 17 37.60 -2.00 15.43
CA ALA A 17 38.98 -1.55 15.31
C ALA A 17 39.22 -0.83 13.98
N VAL A 18 38.76 -1.40 12.86
CA VAL A 18 38.81 -0.75 11.54
C VAL A 18 38.04 0.57 11.53
N ARG A 19 36.88 0.64 12.20
CA ARG A 19 36.15 1.91 12.36
C ARG A 19 36.99 2.98 13.07
N LYS A 20 37.66 2.63 14.18
CA LYS A 20 38.53 3.57 14.90
C LYS A 20 39.70 4.04 14.03
N GLN A 21 40.26 3.14 13.23
CA GLN A 21 41.36 3.43 12.32
C GLN A 21 40.94 4.34 11.15
N PHE A 22 39.73 4.19 10.59
CA PHE A 22 39.23 5.11 9.56
C PHE A 22 38.87 6.50 10.10
N TYR A 23 38.36 6.57 11.34
CA TYR A 23 37.84 7.79 11.96
C TYR A 23 38.56 8.15 13.28
N PRO A 24 39.90 8.34 13.27
CA PRO A 24 40.67 8.55 14.50
C PRO A 24 40.21 9.79 15.27
N TRP A 25 39.80 10.86 14.59
CA TRP A 25 39.32 12.10 15.22
C TRP A 25 37.99 11.96 15.98
N ARG A 26 37.23 10.87 15.77
CA ARG A 26 35.98 10.59 16.49
C ARG A 26 36.23 9.91 17.84
N PHE A 27 37.46 9.53 18.15
CA PHE A 27 37.83 8.85 19.39
C PHE A 27 38.95 9.63 20.10
N PRO A 28 38.66 10.30 21.23
CA PRO A 28 39.68 10.97 22.02
C PRO A 28 40.77 9.97 22.44
N ARG A 29 42.04 10.35 22.28
CA ARG A 29 43.16 9.54 22.75
C ARG A 29 43.17 9.57 24.29
N THR A 30 43.16 8.41 24.92
CA THR A 30 43.26 8.29 26.38
C THR A 30 44.66 8.67 26.84
N GLU A 31 44.77 9.38 27.96
CA GLU A 31 46.02 9.94 28.50
C GLU A 31 47.14 8.91 28.75
N GLU A 32 46.79 7.61 28.83
CA GLU A 32 47.74 6.50 28.98
C GLU A 32 48.63 6.23 27.75
N GLU A 33 48.28 6.71 26.56
CA GLU A 33 49.16 6.65 25.37
C GLU A 33 50.11 7.87 25.26
N GLY A 34 50.03 8.83 26.18
CA GLY A 34 50.75 10.10 26.19
C GLY A 34 52.09 10.10 26.93
N GLY A 35 52.71 8.94 27.15
CA GLY A 35 54.03 8.85 27.79
C GLY A 35 55.18 9.04 26.79
N GLY A 36 55.49 10.30 26.42
CA GLY A 36 56.73 10.55 25.66
C GLY A 36 56.82 11.89 24.93
N GLY A 37 57.17 12.93 25.69
CA GLY A 37 57.97 14.09 25.29
C GLY A 37 57.97 14.58 23.83
N GLY A 38 57.38 15.77 23.63
CA GLY A 38 57.97 16.88 22.87
C GLY A 38 58.59 16.54 21.52
N GLY A 39 57.76 16.25 20.52
CA GLY A 39 58.21 16.06 19.15
C GLY A 39 57.06 16.03 18.13
N GLY A 40 56.54 17.20 17.78
CA GLY A 40 55.87 17.50 16.49
C GLY A 40 54.52 16.83 16.19
N ASP A 41 53.52 17.67 15.87
CA ASP A 41 52.22 17.37 15.26
C ASP A 41 52.27 16.30 14.13
N ASP A 42 53.41 16.26 13.43
CA ASP A 42 53.74 15.34 12.33
C ASP A 42 53.83 13.84 12.76
N SER A 43 54.10 13.54 14.04
CA SER A 43 54.17 12.15 14.53
C SER A 43 52.78 11.53 14.73
N SER A 44 51.81 12.34 15.16
CA SER A 44 50.42 11.91 15.37
C SER A 44 49.66 11.72 14.08
N GLU A 45 49.86 12.60 13.10
CA GLU A 45 49.24 12.47 11.78
C GLU A 45 49.77 11.23 11.05
N LYS A 46 51.08 10.96 11.12
CA LYS A 46 51.66 9.73 10.57
C LYS A 46 51.13 8.46 11.23
N LYS A 47 50.88 8.47 12.55
CA LYS A 47 50.27 7.33 13.26
C LYS A 47 48.84 7.07 12.76
N ASP A 48 48.07 8.13 12.56
CA ASP A 48 46.70 8.04 12.04
C ASP A 48 46.66 7.60 10.56
N GLU A 49 47.55 8.12 9.73
CA GLU A 49 47.69 7.70 8.33
C GLU A 49 48.11 6.23 8.22
N ASN A 50 49.05 5.78 9.05
CA ASN A 50 49.43 4.36 9.11
C ASN A 50 48.27 3.48 9.57
N GLY A 51 47.49 3.93 10.56
CA GLY A 51 46.27 3.25 11.00
C GLY A 51 45.23 3.12 9.88
N LYS A 52 45.01 4.19 9.12
CA LYS A 52 44.13 4.19 7.94
C LYS A 52 44.65 3.24 6.85
N GLN A 53 45.96 3.22 6.59
CA GLN A 53 46.58 2.32 5.61
C GLN A 53 46.38 0.85 6.00
N GLU A 54 46.57 0.52 7.29
CA GLU A 54 46.32 -0.82 7.81
C GLU A 54 44.85 -1.23 7.68
N ALA A 55 43.92 -0.31 8.00
CA ALA A 55 42.48 -0.53 7.82
C ALA A 55 42.10 -0.78 6.36
N VAL A 56 42.64 -0.01 5.42
CA VAL A 56 42.46 -0.23 3.97
C VAL A 56 42.95 -1.62 3.57
N SER A 57 44.14 -2.03 4.01
CA SER A 57 44.67 -3.37 3.72
C SER A 57 43.81 -4.48 4.31
N ARG A 58 43.32 -4.30 5.54
CA ARG A 58 42.46 -5.28 6.21
C ARG A 58 41.10 -5.43 5.53
N VAL A 59 40.45 -4.32 5.15
CA VAL A 59 39.18 -4.36 4.41
C VAL A 59 39.37 -4.95 3.02
N SER A 60 40.50 -4.68 2.35
CA SER A 60 40.84 -5.32 1.08
C SER A 60 40.85 -6.85 1.21
N VAL A 61 41.43 -7.40 2.28
CA VAL A 61 41.36 -8.84 2.57
C VAL A 61 39.93 -9.31 2.82
N TRP A 62 39.12 -8.54 3.55
CA TRP A 62 37.70 -8.88 3.79
C TRP A 62 36.89 -8.96 2.50
N MET A 63 37.12 -8.03 1.56
CA MET A 63 36.47 -8.05 0.24
C MET A 63 36.77 -9.32 -0.57
N HIS A 64 37.93 -9.96 -0.37
CA HIS A 64 38.29 -11.21 -1.03
C HIS A 64 37.74 -12.46 -0.32
N ARG A 65 37.37 -12.37 0.96
CA ARG A 65 36.92 -13.51 1.78
C ARG A 65 35.42 -13.77 1.71
N GLY A 66 34.61 -12.78 1.36
CA GLY A 66 33.15 -12.88 1.32
C GLY A 66 32.48 -11.54 1.10
N SER A 67 31.15 -11.49 1.28
CA SER A 67 30.35 -10.28 1.06
C SER A 67 30.61 -9.20 2.13
N CYS A 68 31.58 -8.32 1.86
CA CYS A 68 31.84 -7.12 2.66
C CYS A 68 30.69 -6.11 2.53
N PRO A 69 30.16 -5.52 3.63
CA PRO A 69 29.15 -4.47 3.52
C PRO A 69 29.65 -3.31 2.65
N HIS A 70 28.81 -2.86 1.73
CA HIS A 70 29.17 -1.84 0.73
C HIS A 70 29.78 -0.57 1.34
N LEU A 71 29.28 -0.12 2.49
CA LEU A 71 29.78 1.08 3.16
C LEU A 71 31.16 0.89 3.81
N VAL A 72 31.51 -0.33 4.19
CA VAL A 72 32.86 -0.67 4.68
C VAL A 72 33.86 -0.63 3.53
N GLU A 73 33.50 -1.23 2.39
CA GLU A 73 34.29 -1.15 1.15
C GLU A 73 34.44 0.31 0.67
N SER A 74 33.34 1.06 0.60
CA SER A 74 33.33 2.45 0.13
C SER A 74 34.22 3.36 1.00
N THR A 75 34.20 3.15 2.32
CA THR A 75 35.10 3.86 3.26
C THR A 75 36.56 3.55 2.97
N ALA A 76 36.91 2.29 2.72
CA ALA A 76 38.28 1.89 2.40
C ALA A 76 38.75 2.45 1.05
N LEU A 77 37.91 2.41 0.01
CA LEU A 77 38.24 2.93 -1.33
C LEU A 77 38.47 4.45 -1.32
N LEU A 78 37.60 5.22 -0.64
CA LEU A 78 37.79 6.67 -0.51
C LEU A 78 39.02 7.00 0.34
N THR A 79 39.25 6.26 1.43
CA THR A 79 40.45 6.45 2.26
C THR A 79 41.73 6.13 1.48
N ALA A 80 41.74 5.07 0.66
CA ALA A 80 42.86 4.72 -0.19
C ALA A 80 43.16 5.81 -1.24
N ALA A 81 42.12 6.40 -1.85
CA ALA A 81 42.28 7.52 -2.77
C ALA A 81 42.90 8.75 -2.07
N ILE A 82 42.48 9.05 -0.84
CA ILE A 82 43.05 10.14 -0.02
C ILE A 82 44.52 9.89 0.30
N LEU A 83 44.86 8.69 0.77
CA LEU A 83 46.25 8.35 1.10
C LEU A 83 47.15 8.39 -0.14
N SER A 84 46.67 7.89 -1.28
CA SER A 84 47.41 7.92 -2.55
C SER A 84 47.60 9.33 -3.09
N ASP A 85 46.62 10.22 -2.94
CA ASP A 85 46.71 11.63 -3.33
C ASP A 85 47.73 12.37 -2.45
N ARG A 86 47.74 12.11 -1.14
CA ARG A 86 48.70 12.69 -0.19
C ARG A 86 50.14 12.18 -0.38
N SER A 87 50.31 10.91 -0.74
CA SER A 87 51.63 10.31 -0.97
C SER A 87 52.26 10.72 -2.31
N SER A 88 51.47 11.27 -3.24
CA SER A 88 51.93 11.58 -4.59
C SER A 88 52.51 12.99 -4.69
N SER A 89 53.83 13.09 -4.84
CA SER A 89 54.55 14.36 -4.98
C SER A 89 54.29 15.02 -6.35
N SER A 90 53.58 16.15 -6.38
CA SER A 90 53.57 17.24 -7.39
C SER A 90 53.97 16.88 -8.86
N SER A 91 53.40 15.83 -9.44
CA SER A 91 53.55 15.50 -10.87
C SER A 91 52.20 15.64 -11.57
N SER A 92 52.18 16.17 -12.80
CA SER A 92 50.95 16.32 -13.60
C SER A 92 50.25 14.98 -13.85
N SER A 93 51.02 13.91 -14.01
CA SER A 93 50.51 12.52 -14.10
C SER A 93 49.85 12.07 -12.80
N SER A 94 50.39 12.51 -11.65
CA SER A 94 49.83 12.23 -10.32
C SER A 94 48.49 12.93 -10.10
N SER A 95 48.29 14.15 -10.62
CA SER A 95 47.00 14.87 -10.50
C SER A 95 45.87 14.18 -11.25
N TYR A 96 46.13 13.68 -12.46
CA TYR A 96 45.14 12.90 -13.22
C TYR A 96 44.84 11.56 -12.52
N ALA A 97 45.87 10.85 -12.08
CA ALA A 97 45.72 9.58 -11.36
C ALA A 97 44.90 9.76 -10.07
N ALA A 98 45.16 10.82 -9.30
CA ALA A 98 44.38 11.15 -8.10
C ALA A 98 42.92 11.43 -8.46
N ARG A 99 42.65 12.27 -9.47
CA ARG A 99 41.27 12.57 -9.93
C ARG A 99 40.53 11.31 -10.37
N ALA A 100 41.20 10.40 -11.08
CA ALA A 100 40.63 9.12 -11.50
C ALA A 100 40.33 8.22 -10.29
N ALA A 101 41.26 8.11 -9.34
CA ALA A 101 41.08 7.31 -8.13
C ALA A 101 39.91 7.80 -7.27
N TYR A 102 39.82 9.11 -7.01
CA TYR A 102 38.67 9.69 -6.30
C TYR A 102 37.37 9.48 -7.05
N SER A 103 37.35 9.73 -8.37
CA SER A 103 36.15 9.61 -9.19
C SER A 103 35.63 8.17 -9.20
N ALA A 104 36.53 7.18 -9.30
CA ALA A 104 36.17 5.76 -9.24
C ALA A 104 35.67 5.36 -7.86
N ALA A 105 36.37 5.74 -6.78
CA ALA A 105 35.96 5.43 -5.42
C ALA A 105 34.61 6.06 -5.06
N PHE A 106 34.41 7.34 -5.41
CA PHE A 106 33.18 8.08 -5.13
C PHE A 106 32.00 7.56 -5.98
N SER A 107 32.23 7.22 -7.25
CA SER A 107 31.19 6.66 -8.11
C SER A 107 30.74 5.28 -7.64
N ARG A 108 31.66 4.43 -7.14
CA ARG A 108 31.31 3.14 -6.53
C ARG A 108 30.54 3.32 -5.24
N PHE A 109 30.95 4.25 -4.39
CA PHE A 109 30.21 4.60 -3.17
C PHE A 109 28.75 4.95 -3.48
N VAL A 110 28.52 5.97 -4.33
CA VAL A 110 27.19 6.45 -4.67
C VAL A 110 26.38 5.37 -5.41
N THR A 111 26.96 4.75 -6.44
CA THR A 111 26.21 3.78 -7.27
C THR A 111 25.85 2.53 -6.48
N GLY A 112 26.78 1.92 -5.75
CA GLY A 112 26.46 0.72 -4.97
C GLY A 112 25.51 0.99 -3.81
N LEU A 113 25.53 2.19 -3.22
CA LEU A 113 24.56 2.57 -2.19
C LEU A 113 23.17 2.75 -2.80
N LEU A 114 23.07 3.48 -3.91
CA LEU A 114 21.77 3.72 -4.55
C LEU A 114 21.21 2.47 -5.21
N ASP A 115 22.04 1.61 -5.80
CA ASP A 115 21.59 0.33 -6.38
C ASP A 115 21.12 -0.65 -5.31
N SER A 116 21.78 -0.71 -4.15
CA SER A 116 21.33 -1.55 -3.02
C SER A 116 20.04 -1.04 -2.37
N ASN A 117 19.71 0.24 -2.55
CA ASN A 117 18.45 0.85 -2.11
C ASN A 117 17.47 1.08 -3.27
N GLN A 118 17.81 0.59 -4.47
CA GLN A 118 16.97 0.68 -5.65
C GLN A 118 15.85 -0.35 -5.51
N ASN A 119 14.64 0.07 -5.81
CA ASN A 119 13.52 -0.83 -5.77
C ASN A 119 13.61 -1.82 -6.95
N SER A 120 13.69 -3.13 -6.66
CA SER A 120 13.78 -4.18 -7.68
C SER A 120 12.57 -4.23 -8.61
N LEU A 121 11.44 -3.65 -8.20
CA LEU A 121 10.18 -3.62 -8.95
C LEU A 121 10.00 -2.35 -9.80
N ARG A 122 10.73 -1.26 -9.52
CA ARG A 122 10.69 -0.03 -10.32
C ARG A 122 12.01 0.69 -10.24
N LYS A 123 12.71 0.84 -11.37
CA LYS A 123 13.92 1.66 -11.45
C LYS A 123 13.56 3.13 -11.20
N GLN A 124 13.79 3.59 -9.97
CA GLN A 124 13.69 5.00 -9.61
C GLN A 124 14.94 5.74 -10.10
N SER A 125 14.83 7.05 -10.31
CA SER A 125 16.01 7.84 -10.66
C SER A 125 17.02 7.82 -9.50
N MET A 126 18.32 7.92 -9.80
CA MET A 126 19.35 8.00 -8.76
C MET A 126 19.09 9.16 -7.77
N TYR A 127 18.46 10.23 -8.24
CA TYR A 127 18.06 11.37 -7.41
C TYR A 127 16.95 11.02 -6.41
N ASP A 128 15.96 10.25 -6.83
CA ASP A 128 14.84 9.85 -5.96
C ASP A 128 15.32 8.87 -4.87
N VAL A 129 16.18 7.92 -5.24
CA VAL A 129 16.78 6.99 -4.27
C VAL A 129 17.74 7.73 -3.34
N ALA A 130 18.52 8.70 -3.84
CA ALA A 130 19.39 9.50 -2.98
C ALA A 130 18.59 10.29 -1.95
N LYS A 131 17.44 10.84 -2.35
CA LYS A 131 16.54 11.56 -1.44
C LYS A 131 15.99 10.64 -0.33
N SER A 132 15.64 9.41 -0.64
CA SER A 132 15.05 8.48 0.36
C SER A 132 16.07 8.06 1.42
N VAL A 133 17.34 7.88 1.06
CA VAL A 133 18.41 7.52 2.02
C VAL A 133 19.10 8.73 2.65
N GLY A 134 18.66 9.96 2.33
CA GLY A 134 19.28 11.19 2.83
C GLY A 134 20.67 11.48 2.25
N LEU A 135 21.01 10.93 1.08
CA LEU A 135 22.25 11.23 0.37
C LEU A 135 22.12 12.59 -0.36
N PRO A 136 23.05 13.54 -0.18
CA PRO A 136 22.97 14.83 -0.85
C PRO A 136 22.87 14.71 -2.38
N ALA A 137 21.94 15.46 -3.00
CA ALA A 137 21.79 15.47 -4.46
C ALA A 137 23.09 15.88 -5.18
N THR A 138 23.93 16.69 -4.53
CA THR A 138 25.26 17.07 -5.03
C THR A 138 26.22 15.89 -5.19
N PHE A 139 26.01 14.79 -4.47
CA PHE A 139 26.81 13.56 -4.63
C PHE A 139 26.37 12.76 -5.86
N VAL A 140 25.06 12.74 -6.15
CA VAL A 140 24.52 12.15 -7.39
C VAL A 140 25.03 12.91 -8.60
N GLU A 141 25.01 14.25 -8.53
CA GLU A 141 25.52 15.11 -9.60
C GLU A 141 27.02 14.94 -9.80
N LEU A 142 27.81 14.89 -8.72
CA LEU A 142 29.25 14.66 -8.82
C LEU A 142 29.56 13.28 -9.41
N ARG A 143 28.79 12.25 -9.05
CA ARG A 143 28.89 10.92 -9.68
C ARG A 143 28.55 11.01 -11.16
N HIS A 144 27.45 11.68 -11.54
CA HIS A 144 27.06 11.83 -12.93
C HIS A 144 28.20 12.45 -13.76
N GLN A 145 28.73 13.58 -13.28
CA GLN A 145 29.87 14.26 -13.89
C GLN A 145 31.11 13.36 -13.98
N ALA A 146 31.47 12.65 -12.90
CA ALA A 146 32.62 11.75 -12.87
C ALA A 146 32.52 10.56 -13.85
N THR A 147 31.31 10.15 -14.21
CA THR A 147 31.06 9.00 -15.11
C THR A 147 30.79 9.36 -16.56
N HIS A 148 30.13 10.49 -16.82
CA HIS A 148 29.59 10.83 -18.13
C HIS A 148 30.18 12.12 -18.71
N GLU A 149 30.89 12.92 -17.92
CA GLU A 149 31.51 14.17 -18.35
C GLU A 149 33.04 14.15 -18.10
N GLN A 150 33.66 15.33 -18.13
CA GLN A 150 35.05 15.47 -17.72
C GLN A 150 35.20 15.29 -16.21
N LEU A 151 36.28 14.58 -15.82
CA LEU A 151 36.59 14.34 -14.41
C LEU A 151 36.53 15.65 -13.61
N PRO A 152 35.87 15.70 -12.44
CA PRO A 152 35.82 16.91 -11.63
C PRO A 152 37.22 17.39 -11.19
N SER A 153 37.31 18.64 -10.75
CA SER A 153 38.56 19.18 -10.21
C SER A 153 38.99 18.42 -8.96
N LEU A 154 40.30 18.32 -8.74
CA LEU A 154 40.84 17.64 -7.57
C LEU A 154 40.37 18.26 -6.25
N SER A 155 40.19 19.60 -6.21
CA SER A 155 39.63 20.30 -5.04
C SER A 155 38.20 19.85 -4.73
N ARG A 156 37.33 19.76 -5.74
CA ARG A 156 35.94 19.32 -5.60
C ARG A 156 35.86 17.86 -5.17
N LEU A 157 36.76 17.01 -5.69
CA LEU A 157 36.83 15.58 -5.33
C LEU A 157 37.33 15.37 -3.89
N ARG A 158 38.33 16.13 -3.43
CA ARG A 158 38.81 16.08 -2.03
C ARG A 158 37.70 16.45 -1.05
N GLU A 159 37.05 17.59 -1.28
CA GLU A 159 35.94 18.07 -0.43
C GLU A 159 34.75 17.10 -0.44
N ALA A 160 34.46 16.47 -1.58
CA ALA A 160 33.42 15.46 -1.68
C ALA A 160 33.80 14.16 -0.95
N ALA A 161 35.06 13.72 -1.04
CA ALA A 161 35.54 12.53 -0.35
C ALA A 161 35.47 12.69 1.18
N GLU A 162 35.86 13.85 1.71
CA GLU A 162 35.76 14.17 3.14
C GLU A 162 34.30 14.17 3.61
N ARG A 163 33.42 14.89 2.91
CA ARG A 163 31.97 14.89 3.20
C ARG A 163 31.34 13.50 3.04
N GLY A 164 31.82 12.71 2.08
CA GLY A 164 31.40 11.32 1.88
C GLY A 164 31.76 10.43 3.06
N LEU A 165 32.97 10.56 3.59
CA LEU A 165 33.41 9.84 4.80
C LEU A 165 32.59 10.25 6.03
N GLU A 166 32.31 11.55 6.20
CA GLU A 166 31.44 12.05 7.27
C GLU A 166 30.01 11.53 7.14
N TRP A 167 29.43 11.57 5.94
CA TRP A 167 28.10 11.05 5.70
C TRP A 167 28.02 9.54 6.00
N MET A 168 29.00 8.75 5.55
CA MET A 168 29.05 7.31 5.86
C MET A 168 29.23 7.04 7.36
N TRP A 169 29.89 7.96 8.08
CA TRP A 169 29.96 7.86 9.53
C TRP A 169 28.58 7.95 10.17
N GLU A 170 27.84 9.02 9.87
CA GLU A 170 26.50 9.25 10.44
C GLU A 170 25.51 8.16 10.00
N TYR A 171 25.55 7.75 8.73
CA TYR A 171 24.61 6.77 8.17
C TYR A 171 24.87 5.33 8.65
N TYR A 172 26.13 4.94 8.85
CA TYR A 172 26.49 3.54 9.10
C TYR A 172 27.39 3.34 10.33
N TRP A 173 28.54 4.01 10.39
CA TRP A 173 29.56 3.68 11.40
C TRP A 173 29.18 4.09 12.83
N ALA A 174 28.44 5.17 13.01
CA ALA A 174 27.99 5.67 14.31
C ALA A 174 27.07 4.68 15.02
N GLY A 175 26.22 3.96 14.25
CA GLY A 175 25.27 2.97 14.78
C GLY A 175 25.88 1.63 15.25
N LEU A 176 27.19 1.44 15.04
CA LEU A 176 27.91 0.20 15.40
C LEU A 176 28.47 0.27 16.84
N GLY A 177 27.61 0.16 17.85
CA GLY A 177 28.05 0.06 19.26
C GLY A 177 28.69 -1.29 19.64
N PRO A 178 29.47 -1.36 20.75
CA PRO A 178 29.80 -2.61 21.46
C PRO A 178 28.51 -3.32 21.88
N GLN A 179 28.52 -4.64 21.97
CA GLN A 179 27.31 -5.41 22.28
C GLN A 179 27.07 -5.50 23.79
N GLU A 180 26.90 -4.35 24.44
CA GLU A 180 26.07 -4.17 25.63
C GLU A 180 25.34 -2.82 25.43
N GLU A 181 24.04 -2.79 25.74
CA GLU A 181 23.14 -1.66 25.51
C GLU A 181 22.80 -1.27 24.05
N LYS A 182 22.10 -2.16 23.32
CA LYS A 182 21.08 -1.72 22.34
C LYS A 182 19.68 -1.73 22.96
N LYS A 183 19.54 -1.07 24.12
CA LYS A 183 18.24 -0.75 24.74
C LYS A 183 18.09 0.72 25.21
N LYS A 184 19.06 1.60 24.95
CA LYS A 184 19.02 2.98 25.48
C LYS A 184 19.32 4.14 24.52
N ARG A 185 19.46 3.94 23.19
CA ARG A 185 19.73 5.05 22.25
C ARG A 185 18.80 5.12 21.02
N ARG A 186 17.50 4.95 21.24
CA ARG A 186 16.45 5.61 20.42
C ARG A 186 15.76 6.74 21.19
N SER A 187 16.43 7.34 22.18
CA SER A 187 15.89 8.45 23.00
C SER A 187 16.75 9.73 23.00
N SER A 188 17.54 9.99 21.97
CA SER A 188 18.28 11.26 21.90
C SER A 188 18.42 11.78 20.47
N SER A 189 17.28 12.03 19.84
CA SER A 189 17.15 13.09 18.83
C SER A 189 15.69 13.58 18.82
N SER A 190 15.22 14.04 19.99
CA SER A 190 13.90 14.67 20.16
C SER A 190 13.96 15.86 21.12
N SER A 191 15.11 16.51 21.26
CA SER A 191 15.28 17.68 22.14
C SER A 191 14.97 19.02 21.45
N VAL A 192 14.31 19.02 20.29
CA VAL A 192 13.76 20.24 19.66
C VAL A 192 12.27 20.12 19.31
N GLU A 193 11.68 18.92 19.29
CA GLU A 193 10.24 18.73 18.99
C GLU A 193 9.35 18.63 20.23
N MET A 194 9.93 18.44 21.42
CA MET A 194 9.19 18.37 22.70
C MET A 194 9.16 19.72 23.45
N GLN A 195 9.02 20.83 22.73
CA GLN A 195 8.73 22.15 23.32
C GLN A 195 7.54 22.87 22.65
N MET A 196 6.88 22.24 21.67
CA MET A 196 5.71 22.82 20.99
C MET A 196 4.39 22.04 21.18
N MET A 197 4.38 20.99 22.01
CA MET A 197 3.19 20.16 22.25
C MET A 197 2.63 20.24 23.69
N GLU A 198 3.21 21.05 24.58
CA GLU A 198 2.65 21.33 25.92
C GLU A 198 1.61 22.46 25.94
N GLY A 199 1.37 23.12 24.81
CA GLY A 199 0.47 24.29 24.75
C GLY A 199 -1.00 23.99 24.44
N MET A 200 -1.39 22.75 24.10
CA MET A 200 -2.68 22.55 23.42
C MET A 200 -3.68 21.59 24.10
N TYR A 201 -3.31 20.90 25.17
CA TYR A 201 -4.27 20.11 25.95
C TYR A 201 -3.99 20.26 27.44
N GLY A 202 -4.67 21.23 28.05
CA GLY A 202 -4.62 21.48 29.49
C GLY A 202 -5.18 20.29 30.28
N VAL A 203 -4.34 19.74 31.13
CA VAL A 203 -4.77 18.92 32.27
C VAL A 203 -5.17 19.86 33.43
N PRO A 204 -6.29 19.63 34.12
CA PRO A 204 -6.65 20.40 35.31
C PRO A 204 -5.58 20.22 36.40
N GLN A 205 -5.06 21.34 36.90
CA GLN A 205 -4.20 21.40 38.09
C GLN A 205 -4.93 20.82 39.31
N GLY A 206 -4.25 19.92 40.05
CA GLY A 206 -4.68 19.57 41.40
C GLY A 206 -3.93 18.39 42.01
N ALA A 207 -3.06 18.71 42.97
CA ALA A 207 -2.55 17.89 44.08
C ALA A 207 -1.35 16.94 43.85
N ASP A 208 -0.22 17.45 44.31
CA ASP A 208 0.87 16.85 45.09
C ASP A 208 1.76 15.73 44.52
N ASP A 209 3.03 16.14 44.47
CA ASP A 209 4.22 15.36 44.20
C ASP A 209 4.47 14.23 45.20
N ASN A 210 5.19 13.22 44.69
CA ASN A 210 6.09 12.32 45.41
C ASN A 210 5.50 11.01 45.98
N LYS A 211 5.35 10.00 45.11
CA LYS A 211 5.58 8.59 45.49
C LYS A 211 6.50 7.90 44.48
N SER A 212 7.67 7.53 44.99
CA SER A 212 8.67 6.64 44.41
C SER A 212 8.03 5.43 43.71
N LEU A 213 8.37 5.21 42.43
CA LEU A 213 8.12 3.95 41.73
C LEU A 213 8.89 2.83 42.45
N LYS A 214 8.16 2.01 43.21
CA LYS A 214 8.73 0.86 43.94
C LYS A 214 9.46 -0.08 42.97
N SER A 215 10.76 -0.27 43.20
CA SER A 215 11.62 -1.24 42.53
C SER A 215 11.48 -2.65 43.13
N GLY A 216 10.25 -3.18 43.19
CA GLY A 216 9.91 -4.50 43.75
C GLY A 216 9.59 -5.56 42.70
N ARG A 217 9.44 -6.82 43.13
CA ARG A 217 9.13 -8.01 42.31
C ARG A 217 7.86 -7.80 41.44
N GLU A 218 6.86 -7.09 41.95
CA GLU A 218 5.67 -6.61 41.21
C GLU A 218 6.02 -5.77 39.96
N GLY A 219 6.99 -4.86 40.07
CA GLY A 219 7.41 -4.00 38.96
C GLY A 219 8.11 -4.77 37.83
N ARG A 220 8.72 -5.91 38.15
CA ARG A 220 9.35 -6.81 37.17
C ARG A 220 8.33 -7.69 36.45
N TRP A 221 7.27 -8.14 37.14
CA TRP A 221 6.12 -8.79 36.49
C TRP A 221 5.41 -7.88 35.50
N GLY A 222 5.24 -6.59 35.85
CA GLY A 222 4.75 -5.58 34.90
C GLY A 222 5.64 -5.41 33.66
N MET A 223 6.94 -5.74 33.76
CA MET A 223 7.87 -5.73 32.62
C MET A 223 7.75 -6.98 31.74
N VAL A 224 7.43 -8.15 32.33
CA VAL A 224 7.12 -9.39 31.61
C VAL A 224 5.85 -9.21 30.77
N VAL A 225 4.78 -8.65 31.37
CA VAL A 225 3.51 -8.36 30.68
C VAL A 225 3.72 -7.40 29.51
N LYS A 226 4.47 -6.31 29.70
CA LYS A 226 4.79 -5.35 28.62
C LYS A 226 5.57 -5.98 27.46
N VAL A 227 6.47 -6.93 27.75
CA VAL A 227 7.22 -7.63 26.70
C VAL A 227 6.31 -8.59 25.92
N LEU A 228 5.33 -9.23 26.59
CA LEU A 228 4.36 -10.12 25.96
C LEU A 228 3.33 -9.35 25.13
N ASP A 229 2.85 -8.20 25.61
CA ASP A 229 1.97 -7.31 24.83
C ASP A 229 2.66 -6.83 23.56
N GLN A 230 3.96 -6.50 23.64
CA GLN A 230 4.73 -6.08 22.46
C GLN A 230 4.94 -7.23 21.45
N ILE A 231 5.15 -8.47 21.92
CA ILE A 231 5.23 -9.66 21.04
C ILE A 231 3.89 -9.91 20.34
N CYS A 232 2.76 -9.63 21.01
CA CYS A 232 1.43 -9.80 20.44
C CYS A 232 1.09 -8.71 19.41
N ALA A 233 1.50 -7.47 19.65
CA ALA A 233 1.27 -6.34 18.74
C ALA A 233 2.05 -6.46 17.40
N GLU A 234 3.18 -7.18 17.40
CA GLU A 234 4.06 -7.30 16.23
C GLU A 234 3.72 -8.50 15.29
N GLY A 235 2.66 -9.27 15.59
CA GLY A 235 2.05 -10.20 14.62
C GLY A 235 2.85 -11.45 14.27
N GLY A 236 3.84 -11.85 15.08
CA GLY A 236 4.58 -13.10 14.86
C GLY A 236 5.43 -13.50 16.07
N VAL A 237 5.41 -14.79 16.41
CA VAL A 237 6.26 -15.36 17.46
C VAL A 237 7.67 -15.53 16.89
N ASP A 238 8.48 -14.48 16.92
CA ASP A 238 9.91 -14.67 16.79
C ASP A 238 10.38 -15.50 18.01
N GLY A 239 11.16 -16.55 17.79
CA GLY A 239 11.63 -17.42 18.89
C GLY A 239 12.53 -16.68 19.89
N LYS A 240 12.97 -15.46 19.60
CA LYS A 240 13.89 -14.65 20.41
C LYS A 240 13.15 -13.84 21.48
N GLY A 241 11.95 -13.34 21.18
CA GLY A 241 11.02 -12.68 22.08
C GLY A 241 10.47 -13.67 23.10
N MET A 242 10.09 -14.87 22.66
CA MET A 242 9.64 -15.94 23.56
C MET A 242 10.75 -16.43 24.49
N ARG A 243 11.98 -16.65 23.97
CA ARG A 243 13.14 -16.99 24.81
C ARG A 243 13.48 -15.89 25.82
N ARG A 244 13.24 -14.62 25.46
CA ARG A 244 13.45 -13.48 26.34
C ARG A 244 12.37 -13.37 27.43
N ALA A 245 11.10 -13.66 27.11
CA ALA A 245 10.02 -13.73 28.09
C ALA A 245 10.22 -14.90 29.07
N VAL A 246 10.56 -16.09 28.55
CA VAL A 246 10.88 -17.28 29.37
C VAL A 246 12.11 -17.04 30.24
N GLY A 247 13.15 -16.37 29.73
CA GLY A 247 14.33 -16.00 30.53
C GLY A 247 14.00 -15.04 31.67
N LEU A 248 13.15 -14.05 31.43
CA LEU A 248 12.68 -13.12 32.48
C LEU A 248 11.81 -13.83 33.53
N VAL A 249 10.96 -14.78 33.12
CA VAL A 249 10.19 -15.61 34.06
C VAL A 249 11.13 -16.47 34.91
N ARG A 250 12.19 -17.03 34.31
CA ARG A 250 13.18 -17.84 35.02
C ARG A 250 14.00 -17.02 36.01
N GLU A 251 14.42 -15.80 35.65
CA GLU A 251 15.10 -14.87 36.58
C GLU A 251 14.21 -14.52 37.79
N VAL A 252 12.92 -14.27 37.56
CA VAL A 252 11.97 -13.97 38.66
C VAL A 252 11.71 -15.19 39.56
N GLN A 253 11.84 -16.41 39.02
CA GLN A 253 11.70 -17.67 39.76
C GLN A 253 12.99 -18.10 40.51
N GLU A 254 14.17 -17.90 39.91
CA GLU A 254 15.46 -18.29 40.50
C GLU A 254 15.82 -17.44 41.74
N GLU A 255 15.47 -16.15 41.78
CA GLU A 255 15.67 -15.29 42.96
C GLU A 255 14.76 -15.64 44.16
N GLY A 256 13.70 -16.45 43.96
CA GLY A 256 12.84 -16.93 45.05
C GLY A 256 13.45 -18.07 45.87
N ASN A 257 14.53 -18.69 45.39
CA ASN A 257 15.09 -19.92 45.97
C ASN A 257 16.44 -19.71 46.68
N GLU A 258 17.01 -18.50 46.65
CA GLU A 258 18.29 -18.18 47.33
C GLU A 258 18.11 -17.72 48.79
N GLY A 259 16.89 -17.77 49.34
CA GLY A 259 16.60 -17.32 50.71
C GLY A 259 16.69 -18.37 51.81
N ASN A 260 17.08 -19.62 51.53
CA ASN A 260 16.98 -20.70 52.52
C ASN A 260 18.16 -21.68 52.51
N GLU A 261 19.40 -21.19 52.71
CA GLU A 261 20.49 -22.02 53.23
C GLU A 261 21.38 -21.23 54.20
N GLY A 262 21.34 -21.63 55.48
CA GLY A 262 22.40 -21.38 56.46
C GLY A 262 22.03 -20.48 57.64
N ASN A 263 21.66 -21.06 58.80
CA ASN A 263 22.58 -21.13 59.96
C ASN A 263 21.96 -21.94 61.12
N GLU A 264 22.53 -23.11 61.40
CA GLU A 264 22.44 -23.76 62.72
C GLU A 264 23.47 -23.09 63.65
N GLY A 265 23.07 -22.67 64.85
CA GLY A 265 24.01 -22.14 65.83
C GLY A 265 23.40 -21.49 67.07
N ASP A 266 23.17 -22.33 68.08
CA ASP A 266 23.45 -22.15 69.52
C ASP A 266 22.77 -21.04 70.37
N GLU A 267 22.51 -21.44 71.62
CA GLU A 267 21.68 -20.82 72.66
C GLU A 267 22.21 -19.48 73.23
N GLY A 268 21.30 -18.61 73.66
CA GLY A 268 21.61 -17.41 74.45
C GLY A 268 20.38 -16.57 74.80
N ASP A 269 20.03 -16.60 76.08
CA ASP A 269 18.90 -16.00 76.80
C ASP A 269 18.81 -14.45 76.76
N GLU A 270 17.64 -13.97 77.20
CA GLU A 270 17.23 -12.60 77.56
C GLU A 270 16.55 -11.72 76.50
N GLY A 271 15.23 -11.53 76.66
CA GLY A 271 14.58 -10.27 76.27
C GLY A 271 13.12 -10.38 75.83
N GLU A 272 12.19 -10.66 76.76
CA GLU A 272 10.74 -10.51 76.53
C GLU A 272 10.35 -9.09 76.06
N LYS A 273 9.25 -9.06 75.29
CA LYS A 273 8.33 -7.94 74.96
C LYS A 273 8.55 -7.19 73.64
N MET A 274 7.95 -7.74 72.58
CA MET A 274 6.96 -7.04 71.74
C MET A 274 6.34 -8.05 70.76
N GLU A 275 5.43 -8.89 71.25
CA GLU A 275 4.43 -9.55 70.39
C GLU A 275 3.13 -8.76 70.48
N GLY A 276 2.68 -8.27 69.33
CA GLY A 276 1.41 -7.58 69.18
C GLY A 276 1.48 -6.54 68.07
N MET A 277 0.88 -6.87 66.91
CA MET A 277 0.56 -6.00 65.76
C MET A 277 1.43 -6.08 64.49
N LEU A 278 2.14 -7.18 64.21
CA LEU A 278 2.84 -7.32 62.90
C LEU A 278 2.67 -8.68 62.19
N ASP A 279 1.73 -9.53 62.60
CA ASP A 279 1.61 -10.89 62.03
C ASP A 279 0.30 -11.15 61.25
N GLU A 280 -0.67 -10.23 61.25
CA GLU A 280 -1.90 -10.38 60.43
C GLU A 280 -1.82 -9.63 59.08
N GLN A 281 -1.04 -8.54 58.97
CA GLN A 281 -0.91 -7.80 57.71
C GLN A 281 0.08 -8.43 56.71
N GLY A 282 1.09 -9.17 57.20
CA GLY A 282 2.08 -9.84 56.34
C GLY A 282 1.59 -11.16 55.73
N GLY A 283 0.59 -11.80 56.35
CA GLY A 283 -0.06 -13.01 55.84
C GLY A 283 -1.05 -12.69 54.71
N GLU A 284 -1.90 -11.67 54.90
CA GLU A 284 -2.86 -11.23 53.87
C GLU A 284 -2.16 -10.62 52.64
N GLU A 285 -1.06 -9.88 52.81
CA GLU A 285 -0.28 -9.36 51.66
C GLU A 285 0.43 -10.49 50.90
N LYS A 286 0.93 -11.53 51.58
CA LYS A 286 1.54 -12.70 50.91
C LYS A 286 0.53 -13.59 50.20
N GLU A 287 -0.63 -13.86 50.80
CA GLU A 287 -1.69 -14.64 50.16
C GLU A 287 -2.25 -13.92 48.93
N LYS A 288 -2.39 -12.60 49.01
CA LYS A 288 -2.82 -11.77 47.88
C LYS A 288 -1.77 -11.69 46.76
N GLU A 289 -0.49 -11.63 47.12
CA GLU A 289 0.62 -11.72 46.15
C GLU A 289 0.70 -13.10 45.48
N GLU A 290 0.43 -14.19 46.21
CA GLU A 290 0.40 -15.55 45.63
C GLU A 290 -0.82 -15.75 44.73
N GLU A 291 -2.00 -15.23 45.11
CA GLU A 291 -3.21 -15.21 44.26
C GLU A 291 -3.01 -14.37 43.00
N ASP A 292 -2.38 -13.19 43.09
CA ASP A 292 -2.08 -12.34 41.94
C ASP A 292 -1.08 -13.00 40.99
N VAL A 293 -0.06 -13.69 41.53
CA VAL A 293 0.91 -14.45 40.71
C VAL A 293 0.26 -15.64 40.03
N GLU A 294 -0.65 -16.35 40.71
CA GLU A 294 -1.35 -17.50 40.13
C GLU A 294 -2.37 -17.06 39.07
N MET A 295 -3.08 -15.96 39.30
CA MET A 295 -3.96 -15.33 38.31
C MET A 295 -3.17 -14.88 37.07
N ILE A 296 -2.00 -14.26 37.28
CA ILE A 296 -1.11 -13.85 36.18
C ILE A 296 -0.58 -15.07 35.42
N LYS A 297 -0.22 -16.17 36.10
CA LYS A 297 0.18 -17.42 35.43
C LYS A 297 -0.96 -18.03 34.64
N GLU A 298 -2.17 -18.09 35.18
CA GLU A 298 -3.35 -18.59 34.45
C GLU A 298 -3.65 -17.72 33.21
N GLU A 299 -3.52 -16.39 33.33
CA GLU A 299 -3.65 -15.45 32.23
C GLU A 299 -2.51 -15.62 31.20
N LEU A 300 -1.28 -15.89 31.66
CA LEU A 300 -0.12 -16.21 30.81
C LEU A 300 -0.31 -17.53 30.08
N GLU A 301 -0.78 -18.56 30.76
CA GLU A 301 -1.03 -19.89 30.20
C GLU A 301 -2.19 -19.83 29.23
N LYS A 302 -3.26 -19.07 29.49
CA LYS A 302 -4.30 -18.75 28.50
C LYS A 302 -3.75 -18.03 27.28
N ARG A 303 -2.82 -17.10 27.44
CA ARG A 303 -2.20 -16.34 26.32
C ARG A 303 -1.12 -17.11 25.57
N ILE A 304 -0.46 -18.08 26.21
CA ILE A 304 0.49 -19.01 25.57
C ILE A 304 -0.26 -20.15 24.87
N THR A 305 -1.42 -20.54 25.39
CA THR A 305 -2.35 -21.48 24.74
C THR A 305 -3.35 -20.80 23.79
N SER A 306 -3.26 -19.47 23.64
CA SER A 306 -4.03 -18.70 22.64
C SER A 306 -3.58 -19.17 21.26
N ARG A 307 -4.48 -19.96 20.69
CA ARG A 307 -4.54 -20.33 19.28
C ARG A 307 -4.51 -19.04 18.47
N LYS A 308 -3.73 -19.02 17.40
CA LYS A 308 -3.68 -17.87 16.51
C LYS A 308 -3.94 -18.33 15.09
N MET A 309 -5.07 -17.87 14.55
CA MET A 309 -5.23 -17.67 13.12
C MET A 309 -4.06 -16.82 12.61
N HIS A 310 -3.30 -17.38 11.69
CA HIS A 310 -2.21 -16.68 11.02
C HIS A 310 -2.66 -16.23 9.63
N VAL A 311 -2.65 -14.91 9.40
CA VAL A 311 -2.94 -14.32 8.10
C VAL A 311 -1.64 -13.81 7.48
N ARG A 312 -1.26 -14.39 6.33
CA ARG A 312 -0.13 -13.94 5.53
C ARG A 312 -0.63 -13.30 4.24
N SER A 313 -0.37 -12.00 4.08
CA SER A 313 -0.56 -11.31 2.81
C SER A 313 0.48 -11.77 1.78
N ILE A 314 0.04 -11.98 0.56
CA ILE A 314 0.85 -12.26 -0.61
C ILE A 314 0.53 -11.16 -1.62
N PRO A 315 1.36 -10.11 -1.72
CA PRO A 315 1.21 -9.10 -2.75
C PRO A 315 1.35 -9.73 -4.14
N MET A 316 0.42 -9.44 -5.03
CA MET A 316 0.42 -9.89 -6.42
C MET A 316 0.67 -8.69 -7.33
N TRP A 317 1.91 -8.24 -7.39
CA TRP A 317 2.29 -6.90 -7.90
C TRP A 317 3.21 -6.97 -9.12
N THR A 318 3.29 -8.12 -9.79
CA THR A 318 4.05 -8.21 -11.04
C THR A 318 3.42 -7.31 -12.10
N GLY A 319 4.19 -6.36 -12.63
CA GLY A 319 3.69 -5.40 -13.63
C GLY A 319 2.97 -4.22 -12.96
N SER A 320 1.74 -3.94 -13.38
CA SER A 320 0.90 -2.84 -12.89
C SER A 320 -0.18 -3.27 -11.89
N HIS A 321 -0.19 -4.54 -11.48
CA HIS A 321 -1.17 -5.07 -10.53
C HIS A 321 -0.88 -4.55 -9.11
N ASP A 322 -1.93 -4.44 -8.30
CA ASP A 322 -1.86 -4.00 -6.90
C ASP A 322 -2.71 -4.87 -5.96
N ASN A 323 -3.03 -6.09 -6.38
CA ASN A 323 -3.87 -7.05 -5.67
C ASN A 323 -3.15 -7.70 -4.49
N TYR A 324 -3.93 -8.20 -3.53
CA TYR A 324 -3.50 -9.08 -2.45
C TYR A 324 -4.21 -10.42 -2.50
N ALA A 325 -3.43 -11.49 -2.36
CA ALA A 325 -3.95 -12.79 -1.92
C ALA A 325 -3.65 -12.99 -0.42
N TYR A 326 -4.46 -13.80 0.27
CA TYR A 326 -4.29 -14.03 1.70
C TYR A 326 -4.26 -15.52 2.04
N LEU A 327 -3.12 -15.98 2.57
CA LEU A 327 -3.00 -17.32 3.12
C LEU A 327 -3.41 -17.26 4.59
N VAL A 328 -4.51 -17.92 4.94
CA VAL A 328 -5.02 -18.04 6.30
C VAL A 328 -4.76 -19.44 6.82
N VAL A 329 -4.14 -19.56 7.99
CA VAL A 329 -3.72 -20.84 8.57
C VAL A 329 -4.22 -20.94 10.01
N ASP A 330 -4.89 -22.05 10.33
CA ASP A 330 -5.10 -22.46 11.72
C ASP A 330 -3.80 -23.08 12.27
N ASP A 331 -3.19 -22.45 13.28
CA ASP A 331 -1.90 -22.87 13.79
C ASP A 331 -1.90 -24.30 14.35
N LYS A 332 -3.04 -24.78 14.89
CA LYS A 332 -3.11 -26.09 15.53
C LYS A 332 -3.26 -27.22 14.52
N SER A 333 -4.28 -27.17 13.66
CA SER A 333 -4.50 -28.24 12.66
C SER A 333 -3.56 -28.14 11.47
N LYS A 334 -3.00 -26.94 11.25
CA LYS A 334 -2.35 -26.49 10.02
C LYS A 334 -3.31 -26.40 8.84
N ASP A 335 -4.62 -26.55 9.05
CA ASP A 335 -5.61 -26.36 8.00
C ASP A 335 -5.55 -24.92 7.50
N ALA A 336 -5.50 -24.76 6.18
CA ALA A 336 -5.30 -23.46 5.57
C ALA A 336 -6.24 -23.24 4.37
N VAL A 337 -6.50 -21.97 4.09
CA VAL A 337 -7.13 -21.54 2.84
C VAL A 337 -6.32 -20.42 2.22
N ILE A 338 -6.38 -20.32 0.89
CA ILE A 338 -5.84 -19.20 0.14
C ILE A 338 -6.98 -18.38 -0.45
N ILE A 339 -7.01 -17.09 -0.15
CA ILE A 339 -8.03 -16.16 -0.60
C ILE A 339 -7.53 -15.41 -1.84
N ASP A 340 -8.36 -15.36 -2.88
CA ASP A 340 -8.15 -14.64 -4.15
C ASP A 340 -6.77 -14.85 -4.82
N PRO A 341 -6.36 -16.10 -5.12
CA PRO A 341 -5.03 -16.39 -5.67
C PRO A 341 -4.93 -16.16 -7.19
N ALA A 342 -5.16 -14.93 -7.63
CA ALA A 342 -5.32 -14.62 -9.05
C ALA A 342 -4.05 -14.70 -9.90
N HIS A 343 -2.87 -14.52 -9.29
CA HIS A 343 -1.57 -14.54 -9.96
C HIS A 343 -0.72 -15.75 -9.52
N PRO A 344 -0.83 -16.90 -10.20
CA PRO A 344 -0.16 -18.14 -9.81
C PRO A 344 1.35 -18.01 -9.69
N THR A 345 2.00 -17.16 -10.51
CA THR A 345 3.46 -16.97 -10.48
C THR A 345 3.99 -16.44 -9.15
N GLU A 346 3.19 -15.64 -8.44
CA GLU A 346 3.54 -15.08 -7.13
C GLU A 346 3.00 -15.95 -5.98
N VAL A 347 1.83 -16.56 -6.17
CA VAL A 347 1.15 -17.36 -5.13
C VAL A 347 1.70 -18.79 -5.02
N LEU A 348 1.92 -19.49 -6.13
CA LEU A 348 2.35 -20.89 -6.13
C LEU A 348 3.65 -21.14 -5.38
N PRO A 349 4.74 -20.34 -5.54
CA PRO A 349 5.97 -20.58 -4.80
C PRO A 349 5.77 -20.53 -3.28
N VAL A 350 4.89 -19.64 -2.80
CA VAL A 350 4.56 -19.53 -1.38
C VAL A 350 3.81 -20.76 -0.89
N LEU A 351 2.76 -21.18 -1.61
CA LEU A 351 1.94 -22.33 -1.24
C LEU A 351 2.75 -23.65 -1.31
N GLN A 352 3.50 -23.85 -2.39
CA GLN A 352 4.32 -25.06 -2.57
C GLN A 352 5.37 -25.19 -1.47
N GLN A 353 6.03 -24.08 -1.11
CA GLN A 353 7.03 -24.10 -0.05
C GLN A 353 6.39 -24.39 1.32
N ALA A 354 5.28 -23.72 1.66
CA ALA A 354 4.59 -23.94 2.93
C ALA A 354 4.03 -25.38 3.07
N ILE A 355 3.50 -25.94 1.98
CA ILE A 355 3.04 -27.35 1.95
C ILE A 355 4.23 -28.29 2.14
N LYS A 356 5.33 -28.06 1.42
CA LYS A 356 6.53 -28.89 1.47
C LYS A 356 7.17 -28.90 2.87
N ASP A 357 7.16 -27.76 3.55
CA ASP A 357 7.72 -27.63 4.90
C ASP A 357 6.77 -28.16 5.98
N GLY A 358 5.56 -28.59 5.60
CA GLY A 358 4.54 -29.10 6.53
C GLY A 358 3.90 -28.01 7.38
N GLU A 359 4.06 -26.74 6.99
CA GLU A 359 3.50 -25.58 7.68
C GLU A 359 2.01 -25.45 7.44
N ILE A 360 1.50 -25.95 6.30
CA ILE A 360 0.08 -25.87 5.95
C ILE A 360 -0.47 -27.18 5.37
N LYS A 361 -1.78 -27.37 5.56
CA LYS A 361 -2.65 -28.34 4.89
C LYS A 361 -3.74 -27.56 4.19
N LEU A 362 -3.49 -27.21 2.93
CA LEU A 362 -4.44 -26.44 2.14
C LEU A 362 -5.75 -27.22 1.96
N LYS A 363 -6.88 -26.63 2.37
CA LYS A 363 -8.23 -27.22 2.34
C LYS A 363 -9.10 -26.67 1.23
N ALA A 364 -8.96 -25.39 0.92
CA ALA A 364 -9.74 -24.74 -0.12
C ALA A 364 -9.02 -23.53 -0.69
N ILE A 365 -9.38 -23.17 -1.91
CA ILE A 365 -9.27 -21.79 -2.42
C ILE A 365 -10.56 -21.08 -2.04
N VAL A 366 -10.48 -19.83 -1.62
CA VAL A 366 -11.63 -18.99 -1.30
C VAL A 366 -11.59 -17.78 -2.22
N ASN A 367 -12.70 -17.47 -2.89
CA ASN A 367 -12.81 -16.28 -3.72
C ASN A 367 -13.87 -15.33 -3.18
N THR A 368 -13.55 -14.04 -3.20
CA THR A 368 -14.48 -12.97 -2.83
C THR A 368 -15.49 -12.71 -3.94
N HIS A 369 -15.06 -12.72 -5.20
CA HIS A 369 -15.92 -12.50 -6.38
C HIS A 369 -15.26 -13.03 -7.67
N HIS A 370 -15.99 -12.92 -8.79
CA HIS A 370 -15.59 -13.58 -10.04
C HIS A 370 -14.55 -12.86 -10.91
N HIS A 371 -14.20 -11.60 -10.64
CA HIS A 371 -13.25 -10.87 -11.48
C HIS A 371 -11.92 -11.62 -11.60
N TRP A 372 -11.28 -11.47 -12.76
CA TRP A 372 -10.14 -12.29 -13.15
C TRP A 372 -8.93 -12.09 -12.22
N ASP A 373 -8.73 -10.87 -11.73
CA ASP A 373 -7.69 -10.51 -10.78
C ASP A 373 -7.97 -10.97 -9.32
N HIS A 374 -9.03 -11.75 -9.12
CA HIS A 374 -9.32 -12.51 -7.89
C HIS A 374 -9.45 -14.02 -8.12
N ALA A 375 -10.26 -14.42 -9.10
CA ALA A 375 -10.59 -15.84 -9.38
C ALA A 375 -9.87 -16.43 -10.61
N GLY A 376 -9.16 -15.61 -11.40
CA GLY A 376 -8.55 -16.03 -12.67
C GLY A 376 -7.48 -17.10 -12.53
N GLY A 377 -6.73 -17.05 -11.42
CA GLY A 377 -5.63 -17.97 -11.11
C GLY A 377 -6.05 -19.34 -10.58
N ASN A 378 -7.33 -19.55 -10.25
CA ASN A 378 -7.81 -20.78 -9.59
C ASN A 378 -7.37 -22.07 -10.30
N GLU A 379 -7.58 -22.16 -11.61
CA GLU A 379 -7.27 -23.36 -12.39
C GLU A 379 -5.77 -23.66 -12.45
N GLU A 380 -4.96 -22.62 -12.62
CA GLU A 380 -3.50 -22.74 -12.66
C GLU A 380 -2.92 -23.07 -11.29
N VAL A 381 -3.49 -22.53 -10.21
CA VAL A 381 -3.11 -22.86 -8.84
C VAL A 381 -3.41 -24.33 -8.53
N LEU A 382 -4.62 -24.81 -8.85
CA LEU A 382 -4.98 -26.23 -8.67
C LEU A 382 -4.04 -27.16 -9.45
N ALA A 383 -3.72 -26.81 -10.71
CA ALA A 383 -2.81 -27.57 -11.54
C ALA A 383 -1.38 -27.54 -11.00
N GLY A 384 -0.88 -26.37 -10.60
CA GLY A 384 0.47 -26.17 -10.07
C GLY A 384 0.70 -26.83 -8.70
N LEU A 385 -0.36 -27.06 -7.93
CA LEU A 385 -0.30 -27.82 -6.67
C LEU A 385 -0.55 -29.33 -6.87
N GLY A 386 -1.03 -29.76 -8.04
CA GLY A 386 -1.43 -31.14 -8.27
C GLY A 386 -2.66 -31.57 -7.46
N THR A 387 -3.54 -30.62 -7.11
CA THR A 387 -4.73 -30.84 -6.27
C THR A 387 -6.02 -30.48 -7.02
N PRO A 388 -6.36 -31.15 -8.14
CA PRO A 388 -7.49 -30.77 -9.00
C PRO A 388 -8.87 -30.91 -8.33
N SER A 389 -8.96 -31.61 -7.20
CA SER A 389 -10.19 -31.84 -6.44
C SER A 389 -10.29 -30.97 -5.17
N LEU A 390 -9.38 -30.01 -4.98
CA LEU A 390 -9.45 -29.08 -3.86
C LEU A 390 -10.69 -28.20 -4.00
N ASP A 391 -11.41 -27.96 -2.91
CA ASP A 391 -12.62 -27.14 -2.94
C ASP A 391 -12.30 -25.68 -3.29
N ILE A 392 -13.23 -25.05 -4.02
CA ILE A 392 -13.22 -23.63 -4.31
C ILE A 392 -14.52 -23.05 -3.74
N ILE A 393 -14.39 -22.24 -2.69
CA ILE A 393 -15.50 -21.60 -1.99
C ILE A 393 -15.59 -20.17 -2.49
N GLY A 394 -16.74 -19.75 -3.03
CA GLY A 394 -16.81 -18.42 -3.63
C GLY A 394 -18.19 -18.00 -4.09
N GLY A 395 -18.23 -16.80 -4.67
CA GLY A 395 -19.35 -16.34 -5.48
C GLY A 395 -19.72 -17.35 -6.56
N LYS A 396 -21.00 -17.40 -6.92
CA LYS A 396 -21.54 -18.41 -7.84
C LYS A 396 -20.90 -18.35 -9.24
N ASP A 397 -20.35 -17.21 -9.62
CA ASP A 397 -19.78 -16.95 -10.94
C ASP A 397 -18.24 -17.07 -10.93
N CYS A 398 -17.62 -17.34 -9.77
CA CYS A 398 -16.18 -17.57 -9.66
C CYS A 398 -15.73 -18.79 -10.48
N LYS A 399 -14.60 -18.65 -11.17
CA LYS A 399 -14.02 -19.71 -12.00
C LYS A 399 -13.75 -20.98 -11.17
N LYS A 400 -14.33 -22.12 -11.58
CA LYS A 400 -14.20 -23.44 -10.93
C LYS A 400 -14.76 -23.53 -9.51
N VAL A 401 -15.65 -22.61 -9.11
CA VAL A 401 -16.32 -22.69 -7.80
C VAL A 401 -17.00 -24.05 -7.59
N THR A 402 -16.75 -24.68 -6.44
CA THR A 402 -17.38 -25.95 -6.05
C THR A 402 -18.45 -25.74 -4.98
N LYS A 403 -18.32 -24.69 -4.16
CA LYS A 403 -19.28 -24.36 -3.11
C LYS A 403 -19.54 -22.84 -3.06
N THR A 404 -20.81 -22.46 -3.07
CA THR A 404 -21.24 -21.08 -2.79
C THR A 404 -21.99 -21.06 -1.46
N PRO A 405 -21.39 -20.53 -0.37
CA PRO A 405 -22.06 -20.44 0.92
C PRO A 405 -23.20 -19.42 0.85
N LYS A 406 -24.29 -19.66 1.60
CA LYS A 406 -25.37 -18.68 1.75
C LYS A 406 -24.91 -17.49 2.59
N HIS A 407 -25.62 -16.37 2.47
CA HIS A 407 -25.42 -15.25 3.39
C HIS A 407 -25.63 -15.70 4.85
N ASN A 408 -24.68 -15.34 5.72
CA ASN A 408 -24.57 -15.74 7.12
C ASN A 408 -24.36 -17.24 7.34
N GLU A 409 -24.05 -18.01 6.30
CA GLU A 409 -23.61 -19.40 6.49
C GLU A 409 -22.26 -19.42 7.21
N GLU A 410 -22.18 -20.24 8.25
CA GLU A 410 -20.96 -20.50 9.00
C GLU A 410 -20.37 -21.85 8.62
N PHE A 411 -19.05 -21.90 8.51
CA PHE A 411 -18.26 -23.11 8.35
C PHE A 411 -16.91 -22.97 9.06
N LYS A 412 -16.12 -24.04 9.10
CA LYS A 412 -14.84 -24.05 9.82
C LYS A 412 -13.65 -24.35 8.92
N ILE A 413 -12.51 -23.76 9.25
CA ILE A 413 -11.18 -24.13 8.76
C ILE A 413 -10.34 -24.47 9.99
N GLY A 414 -10.10 -25.76 10.25
CA GLY A 414 -9.60 -26.18 11.54
C GLY A 414 -10.52 -25.71 12.68
N ASP A 415 -9.96 -24.95 13.62
CA ASP A 415 -10.73 -24.34 14.72
C ASP A 415 -11.27 -22.93 14.39
N ILE A 416 -10.85 -22.30 13.28
CA ILE A 416 -11.29 -20.96 12.85
C ILE A 416 -12.74 -21.02 12.37
N THR A 417 -13.58 -20.14 12.89
CA THR A 417 -14.98 -19.98 12.44
C THR A 417 -15.04 -18.96 11.32
N VAL A 418 -15.65 -19.32 10.20
CA VAL A 418 -15.81 -18.46 9.02
C VAL A 418 -17.29 -18.21 8.76
N LYS A 419 -17.66 -16.95 8.58
CA LYS A 419 -19.01 -16.50 8.22
C LYS A 419 -18.98 -15.81 6.87
N ALA A 420 -19.80 -16.31 5.93
CA ALA A 420 -19.93 -15.72 4.60
C ALA A 420 -20.94 -14.57 4.60
N LEU A 421 -20.48 -13.36 4.27
CA LEU A 421 -21.30 -12.14 4.24
C LEU A 421 -21.48 -11.71 2.79
N HIS A 422 -22.68 -11.89 2.23
CA HIS A 422 -22.96 -11.46 0.86
C HIS A 422 -23.03 -9.94 0.82
N THR A 423 -22.27 -9.34 -0.09
CA THR A 423 -22.12 -7.90 -0.25
C THR A 423 -22.23 -7.52 -1.73
N PRO A 424 -23.37 -7.84 -2.39
CA PRO A 424 -23.55 -7.53 -3.80
C PRO A 424 -23.43 -6.02 -4.01
N CYS A 425 -22.65 -5.60 -4.99
CA CYS A 425 -22.67 -4.26 -5.59
C CYS A 425 -21.53 -4.13 -6.61
N HIS A 426 -20.28 -4.36 -6.16
CA HIS A 426 -19.12 -4.36 -7.03
C HIS A 426 -19.30 -5.40 -8.12
N THR A 427 -19.56 -6.63 -7.68
CA THR A 427 -20.24 -7.66 -8.47
C THR A 427 -21.46 -8.15 -7.70
N GLN A 428 -22.39 -8.81 -8.40
CA GLN A 428 -23.58 -9.41 -7.80
C GLN A 428 -23.26 -10.70 -7.01
N ASP A 429 -22.11 -11.30 -7.25
CA ASP A 429 -21.65 -12.51 -6.55
C ASP A 429 -20.62 -12.25 -5.45
N SER A 430 -20.41 -10.97 -5.08
CA SER A 430 -19.45 -10.55 -4.05
C SER A 430 -19.79 -11.11 -2.66
N ILE A 431 -18.81 -11.76 -2.02
CA ILE A 431 -18.87 -12.30 -0.66
C ILE A 431 -17.64 -11.82 0.13
N CYS A 432 -17.89 -11.18 1.28
CA CYS A 432 -16.88 -10.94 2.30
C CYS A 432 -16.81 -12.14 3.28
N TYR A 433 -15.62 -12.49 3.74
CA TYR A 433 -15.44 -13.58 4.71
C TYR A 433 -14.97 -13.04 6.05
N TYR A 434 -15.87 -13.08 7.03
CA TYR A 434 -15.54 -12.75 8.42
C TYR A 434 -15.02 -14.02 9.12
N MET A 435 -13.85 -13.92 9.75
CA MET A 435 -13.21 -15.06 10.42
C MET A 435 -12.88 -14.72 11.87
N GLU A 436 -13.15 -15.69 12.75
CA GLU A 436 -12.98 -15.57 14.19
C GLU A 436 -12.17 -16.75 14.73
N ASP A 437 -11.16 -16.45 15.57
CA ASP A 437 -10.40 -17.41 16.36
C ASP A 437 -10.19 -16.85 17.78
N GLY A 438 -11.07 -17.23 18.70
CA GLY A 438 -11.12 -16.63 20.03
C GLY A 438 -11.40 -15.12 19.96
N ASP A 439 -10.47 -14.32 20.47
CA ASP A 439 -10.59 -12.86 20.44
C ASP A 439 -10.18 -12.26 19.09
N ASP A 440 -9.39 -12.98 18.28
CA ASP A 440 -8.92 -12.50 16.98
C ASP A 440 -10.05 -12.50 15.93
N LYS A 441 -10.27 -11.33 15.31
CA LYS A 441 -11.33 -11.07 14.32
C LYS A 441 -10.75 -10.42 13.08
N VAL A 442 -11.02 -10.99 11.91
CA VAL A 442 -10.61 -10.42 10.62
C VAL A 442 -11.75 -10.51 9.60
N VAL A 443 -11.75 -9.63 8.62
CA VAL A 443 -12.67 -9.71 7.47
C VAL A 443 -11.93 -9.50 6.17
N PHE A 444 -12.12 -10.43 5.24
CA PHE A 444 -11.62 -10.35 3.87
C PHE A 444 -12.72 -9.77 3.00
N THR A 445 -12.49 -8.57 2.46
CA THR A 445 -13.56 -7.75 1.88
C THR A 445 -13.57 -7.70 0.36
N GLY A 446 -12.56 -8.30 -0.28
CA GLY A 446 -12.34 -8.19 -1.72
C GLY A 446 -12.47 -6.72 -2.14
N ASP A 447 -13.36 -6.50 -3.11
CA ASP A 447 -13.58 -5.18 -3.70
C ASP A 447 -14.82 -4.47 -3.16
N THR A 448 -15.41 -4.98 -2.07
CA THR A 448 -16.52 -4.28 -1.41
C THR A 448 -16.00 -3.08 -0.61
N LEU A 449 -15.11 -3.32 0.35
CA LEU A 449 -14.52 -2.33 1.25
C LEU A 449 -12.99 -2.30 1.04
N PHE A 450 -12.45 -1.11 0.80
CA PHE A 450 -11.01 -0.82 0.82
C PHE A 450 -10.69 0.07 2.01
N ILE A 451 -9.43 0.12 2.41
CA ILE A 451 -9.02 1.08 3.44
C ILE A 451 -9.28 2.51 2.92
N GLY A 452 -10.13 3.25 3.65
CA GLY A 452 -10.58 4.59 3.30
C GLY A 452 -11.42 4.70 2.01
N GLY A 453 -11.90 3.60 1.43
CA GLY A 453 -12.66 3.59 0.17
C GLY A 453 -13.63 2.43 0.00
N CYS A 454 -14.21 2.30 -1.19
CA CYS A 454 -15.06 1.17 -1.58
C CYS A 454 -14.89 0.81 -3.06
N GLY A 455 -15.42 -0.33 -3.47
CA GLY A 455 -15.49 -0.77 -4.87
C GLY A 455 -16.19 0.22 -5.79
N ARG A 456 -15.86 0.15 -7.09
CA ARG A 456 -16.74 0.70 -8.14
C ARG A 456 -18.00 -0.18 -8.23
N PHE A 457 -19.14 0.42 -8.55
CA PHE A 457 -20.42 -0.28 -8.65
C PHE A 457 -20.59 -0.76 -10.09
N PHE A 458 -19.88 -1.81 -10.50
CA PHE A 458 -19.96 -2.29 -11.88
C PHE A 458 -21.30 -2.97 -12.16
N GLU A 459 -21.80 -3.75 -11.20
CA GLU A 459 -23.00 -4.56 -11.38
C GLU A 459 -24.13 -4.21 -10.40
N GLY A 460 -24.00 -3.10 -9.67
CA GLY A 460 -24.92 -2.76 -8.60
C GLY A 460 -25.11 -1.27 -8.37
N THR A 461 -25.72 -0.96 -7.23
CA THR A 461 -26.31 0.34 -6.93
C THR A 461 -25.76 0.94 -5.63
N GLY A 462 -25.98 2.23 -5.42
CA GLY A 462 -25.65 2.87 -4.15
C GLY A 462 -26.45 2.31 -2.96
N GLU A 463 -27.65 1.80 -3.18
CA GLU A 463 -28.45 1.13 -2.13
C GLU A 463 -27.75 -0.15 -1.67
N GLU A 464 -27.32 -0.96 -2.63
CA GLU A 464 -26.58 -2.19 -2.38
C GLU A 464 -25.24 -1.94 -1.70
N MET A 465 -24.43 -0.97 -2.16
CA MET A 465 -23.18 -0.64 -1.48
C MET A 465 -23.42 -0.05 -0.09
N HIS A 466 -24.44 0.81 0.07
CA HIS A 466 -24.79 1.34 1.38
C HIS A 466 -25.15 0.23 2.35
N LYS A 467 -25.98 -0.74 1.92
CA LYS A 467 -26.29 -1.93 2.71
C LYS A 467 -25.04 -2.75 3.01
N ALA A 468 -24.18 -3.01 2.03
CA ALA A 468 -22.96 -3.79 2.21
C ALA A 468 -22.03 -3.15 3.27
N LEU A 469 -21.75 -1.86 3.15
CA LEU A 469 -20.82 -1.18 4.06
C LEU A 469 -21.46 -0.81 5.40
N ASN A 470 -22.59 -0.11 5.37
CA ASN A 470 -23.15 0.56 6.55
C ASN A 470 -24.17 -0.29 7.32
N VAL A 471 -24.60 -1.43 6.77
CA VAL A 471 -25.47 -2.39 7.47
C VAL A 471 -24.72 -3.68 7.73
N THR A 472 -24.22 -4.35 6.69
CA THR A 472 -23.58 -5.67 6.84
C THR A 472 -22.21 -5.56 7.51
N LEU A 473 -21.24 -4.87 6.89
CA LEU A 473 -19.88 -4.80 7.44
C LEU A 473 -19.78 -3.91 8.69
N ALA A 474 -20.55 -2.82 8.76
CA ALA A 474 -20.61 -1.99 9.96
C ALA A 474 -21.23 -2.69 11.18
N SER A 475 -21.97 -3.79 11.00
CA SER A 475 -22.48 -4.60 12.12
C SER A 475 -21.42 -5.49 12.78
N LEU A 476 -20.27 -5.67 12.14
CA LEU A 476 -19.14 -6.40 12.71
C LEU A 476 -18.54 -5.64 13.89
N HIS A 477 -17.83 -6.37 14.75
CA HIS A 477 -17.11 -5.79 15.88
C HIS A 477 -16.07 -4.77 15.42
N ASP A 478 -15.96 -3.66 16.16
CA ASP A 478 -15.09 -2.54 15.80
C ASP A 478 -13.60 -2.92 15.76
N ASP A 479 -13.16 -3.93 16.50
CA ASP A 479 -11.79 -4.46 16.52
C ASP A 479 -11.47 -5.41 15.35
N THR A 480 -12.45 -5.71 14.48
CA THR A 480 -12.26 -6.60 13.31
C THR A 480 -11.28 -5.98 12.31
N ARG A 481 -10.14 -6.62 12.08
CA ARG A 481 -9.13 -6.17 11.11
C ARG A 481 -9.58 -6.37 9.67
N VAL A 482 -9.33 -5.39 8.80
CA VAL A 482 -9.79 -5.39 7.40
C VAL A 482 -8.67 -5.80 6.44
N TYR A 483 -8.97 -6.75 5.56
CA TYR A 483 -8.09 -7.27 4.51
C TYR A 483 -8.75 -7.12 3.12
N PRO A 484 -8.45 -6.04 2.38
CA PRO A 484 -9.10 -5.74 1.12
C PRO A 484 -8.45 -6.42 -0.10
N GLY A 485 -9.08 -6.34 -1.26
CA GLY A 485 -8.57 -6.89 -2.52
C GLY A 485 -7.32 -6.21 -3.09
N HIS A 486 -7.19 -4.89 -2.88
CA HIS A 486 -6.18 -4.05 -3.51
C HIS A 486 -5.54 -3.03 -2.57
N GLU A 487 -4.33 -2.59 -2.91
CA GLU A 487 -3.63 -1.48 -2.24
C GLU A 487 -4.02 -0.10 -2.81
N TYR A 488 -5.30 0.27 -2.64
CA TYR A 488 -5.83 1.57 -3.11
C TYR A 488 -5.80 2.70 -2.08
N THR A 489 -5.30 2.43 -0.88
CA THR A 489 -5.43 3.30 0.30
C THR A 489 -4.95 4.71 0.05
N LYS A 490 -3.79 4.89 -0.60
CA LYS A 490 -3.23 6.20 -0.92
C LYS A 490 -4.13 7.02 -1.86
N SER A 491 -4.80 6.38 -2.82
CA SER A 491 -5.74 7.06 -3.71
C SER A 491 -7.07 7.36 -3.00
N ASN A 492 -7.51 6.44 -2.16
CA ASN A 492 -8.75 6.51 -1.41
C ASN A 492 -8.72 7.65 -0.41
N VAL A 493 -7.66 7.73 0.40
CA VAL A 493 -7.54 8.77 1.42
C VAL A 493 -7.32 10.15 0.82
N LYS A 494 -6.68 10.28 -0.35
CA LYS A 494 -6.61 11.56 -1.08
C LYS A 494 -7.97 12.06 -1.51
N PHE A 495 -8.84 11.15 -1.96
CA PHE A 495 -10.24 11.49 -2.24
C PHE A 495 -10.98 11.82 -0.93
N GLY A 496 -10.87 10.98 0.09
CA GLY A 496 -11.49 11.21 1.40
C GLY A 496 -11.13 12.58 1.99
N ALA A 497 -9.86 12.94 2.00
CA ALA A 497 -9.34 14.23 2.47
C ALA A 497 -9.77 15.44 1.63
N SER A 498 -10.25 15.22 0.39
CA SER A 498 -10.87 16.28 -0.42
C SER A 498 -12.33 16.55 -0.04
N ILE A 499 -12.96 15.62 0.67
CA ILE A 499 -14.35 15.70 1.13
C ILE A 499 -14.43 16.07 2.61
N LEU A 500 -13.66 15.38 3.45
CA LEU A 500 -13.70 15.49 4.91
C LEU A 500 -12.27 15.55 5.47
N GLN A 501 -11.91 16.65 6.15
CA GLN A 501 -10.59 16.86 6.73
C GLN A 501 -10.58 16.63 8.25
N SER A 502 -10.97 15.44 8.68
CA SER A 502 -10.96 15.06 10.09
C SER A 502 -9.63 14.41 10.51
N ASP A 503 -9.30 14.44 11.80
CA ASP A 503 -8.07 13.84 12.33
C ASP A 503 -7.88 12.36 11.93
N PRO A 504 -8.92 11.50 11.94
CA PRO A 504 -8.78 10.12 11.44
C PRO A 504 -8.43 10.03 9.95
N VAL A 505 -8.99 10.90 9.10
CA VAL A 505 -8.71 10.93 7.66
C VAL A 505 -7.27 11.37 7.40
N LEU A 506 -6.83 12.43 8.08
CA LEU A 506 -5.46 12.94 7.94
C LEU A 506 -4.42 11.96 8.51
N SER A 507 -4.76 11.25 9.59
CA SER A 507 -3.91 10.20 10.16
C SER A 507 -3.75 9.03 9.19
N LEU A 508 -4.84 8.60 8.54
CA LEU A 508 -4.75 7.61 7.47
C LEU A 508 -3.90 8.11 6.29
N GLN A 509 -3.99 9.40 5.96
CA GLN A 509 -3.23 9.98 4.85
C GLN A 509 -1.73 9.92 5.14
N ALA A 510 -1.33 10.35 6.34
CA ALA A 510 0.06 10.27 6.78
C ALA A 510 0.55 8.81 6.79
N PHE A 511 -0.24 7.89 7.32
CA PHE A 511 0.09 6.47 7.32
C PHE A 511 0.29 5.92 5.90
N ALA A 512 -0.61 6.22 4.97
CA ALA A 512 -0.54 5.76 3.57
C ALA A 512 0.57 6.45 2.75
N ASP A 513 1.12 7.57 3.24
CA ASP A 513 2.28 8.21 2.64
C ASP A 513 3.60 7.53 3.03
N ASP A 514 3.65 6.95 4.23
CA ASP A 514 4.85 6.29 4.79
C ASP A 514 4.82 4.75 4.68
N CYS A 515 3.65 4.14 4.50
CA CYS A 515 3.48 2.69 4.42
C CYS A 515 3.11 2.23 3.01
N LYS A 516 3.83 1.21 2.52
CA LYS A 516 3.55 0.59 1.21
C LYS A 516 2.36 -0.38 1.25
N GLU A 517 2.14 -1.02 2.40
CA GLU A 517 1.15 -2.06 2.63
C GLU A 517 0.27 -1.66 3.82
N THR A 518 -1.05 -1.64 3.63
CA THR A 518 -2.01 -1.12 4.61
C THR A 518 -3.02 -2.15 5.10
N GLN A 519 -3.13 -3.29 4.42
CA GLN A 519 -4.00 -4.40 4.77
C GLN A 519 -3.70 -4.98 6.16
N GLY A 520 -4.74 -5.29 6.92
CA GLY A 520 -4.64 -5.82 8.28
C GLY A 520 -4.12 -4.84 9.34
N LYS A 521 -3.93 -3.55 8.98
CA LYS A 521 -3.47 -2.49 9.90
C LYS A 521 -4.62 -1.65 10.47
N PHE A 522 -5.77 -1.68 9.82
CA PHE A 522 -6.96 -0.94 10.20
C PHE A 522 -8.13 -1.88 10.47
N THR A 523 -9.06 -1.39 11.27
CA THR A 523 -10.23 -2.15 11.73
C THR A 523 -11.54 -1.58 11.18
N ILE A 524 -12.63 -2.32 11.28
CA ILE A 524 -13.98 -1.83 10.98
C ILE A 524 -14.30 -0.56 11.79
N GLY A 525 -13.86 -0.48 13.04
CA GLY A 525 -14.00 0.69 13.89
C GLY A 525 -13.22 1.91 13.38
N ASP A 526 -12.06 1.69 12.76
CA ASP A 526 -11.30 2.75 12.10
C ASP A 526 -11.98 3.20 10.82
N GLU A 527 -12.47 2.27 9.99
CA GLU A 527 -13.18 2.57 8.75
C GLU A 527 -14.40 3.46 8.99
N LYS A 528 -15.18 3.20 10.05
CA LYS A 528 -16.29 4.08 10.49
C LYS A 528 -15.84 5.52 10.84
N LYS A 529 -14.57 5.72 11.19
CA LYS A 529 -14.02 7.04 11.55
C LYS A 529 -13.46 7.82 10.37
N HIS A 530 -12.77 7.17 9.43
CA HIS A 530 -12.06 7.85 8.32
C HIS A 530 -12.60 7.57 6.91
N ASN A 531 -13.42 6.55 6.70
CA ASN A 531 -13.90 6.20 5.37
C ASN A 531 -15.17 6.99 5.06
N VAL A 532 -15.08 7.91 4.08
CA VAL A 532 -16.21 8.78 3.71
C VAL A 532 -17.44 8.00 3.24
N PHE A 533 -17.27 6.78 2.71
CA PHE A 533 -18.39 5.92 2.31
C PHE A 533 -19.10 5.26 3.50
N MET A 534 -18.45 5.20 4.67
CA MET A 534 -19.02 4.67 5.91
C MET A 534 -19.57 5.75 6.85
N ARG A 535 -19.65 7.00 6.37
CA ARG A 535 -20.03 8.18 7.16
C ARG A 535 -21.15 9.02 6.52
N PRO A 536 -22.24 8.42 5.98
CA PRO A 536 -23.28 9.19 5.28
C PRO A 536 -24.02 10.21 6.17
N GLN A 537 -23.91 10.08 7.49
CA GLN A 537 -24.52 11.00 8.44
C GLN A 537 -23.65 12.22 8.78
N ASP A 538 -22.42 12.29 8.26
CA ASP A 538 -21.51 13.39 8.55
C ASP A 538 -21.98 14.68 7.83
N PRO A 539 -22.19 15.80 8.55
CA PRO A 539 -22.69 17.04 7.95
C PRO A 539 -21.80 17.60 6.84
N GLU A 540 -20.47 17.41 6.92
CA GLU A 540 -19.56 17.89 5.87
C GLU A 540 -19.69 17.05 4.60
N ILE A 541 -19.93 15.74 4.75
CA ILE A 541 -20.19 14.84 3.62
C ILE A 541 -21.52 15.19 2.96
N GLN A 542 -22.58 15.39 3.74
CA GLN A 542 -23.89 15.81 3.22
C GLN A 542 -23.81 17.13 2.45
N LYS A 543 -23.03 18.08 2.98
CA LYS A 543 -22.77 19.36 2.30
C LYS A 543 -21.98 19.19 1.00
N ALA A 544 -20.97 18.32 1.00
CA ALA A 544 -20.13 18.06 -0.17
C ALA A 544 -20.89 17.35 -1.30
N THR A 545 -21.82 16.45 -0.96
CA THR A 545 -22.67 15.75 -1.94
C THR A 545 -23.90 16.55 -2.34
N GLY A 546 -24.39 17.42 -1.47
CA GLY A 546 -25.68 18.09 -1.62
C GLY A 546 -26.87 17.20 -1.27
N GLU A 547 -26.62 16.02 -0.68
CA GLU A 547 -27.60 14.99 -0.39
C GLU A 547 -27.70 14.72 1.11
N THR A 548 -28.87 14.29 1.58
CA THR A 548 -29.10 13.92 2.99
C THR A 548 -29.54 12.47 3.16
N ASP A 549 -30.05 11.85 2.10
CA ASP A 549 -30.38 10.43 2.09
C ASP A 549 -29.08 9.59 1.96
N PRO A 550 -28.83 8.60 2.84
CA PRO A 550 -27.60 7.81 2.82
C PRO A 550 -27.33 7.06 1.50
N VAL A 551 -28.37 6.64 0.78
CA VAL A 551 -28.25 5.94 -0.51
C VAL A 551 -27.87 6.91 -1.62
N ALA A 552 -28.49 8.09 -1.65
CA ALA A 552 -28.13 9.18 -2.55
C ALA A 552 -26.69 9.66 -2.30
N ILE A 553 -26.29 9.82 -1.03
CA ILE A 553 -24.92 10.16 -0.64
C ILE A 553 -23.93 9.11 -1.14
N MET A 554 -24.21 7.83 -0.93
CA MET A 554 -23.36 6.72 -1.40
C MET A 554 -23.14 6.79 -2.91
N SER A 555 -24.23 6.94 -3.67
CA SER A 555 -24.19 7.06 -5.13
C SER A 555 -23.37 8.29 -5.56
N LYS A 556 -23.57 9.43 -4.88
CA LYS A 556 -22.90 10.68 -5.22
C LYS A 556 -21.41 10.65 -4.92
N LEU A 557 -21.01 10.18 -3.74
CA LEU A 557 -19.61 10.00 -3.38
C LEU A 557 -18.89 9.07 -4.36
N ARG A 558 -19.57 8.00 -4.81
CA ARG A 558 -19.01 7.06 -5.77
C ARG A 558 -18.75 7.72 -7.12
N GLU A 559 -19.72 8.48 -7.63
CA GLU A 559 -19.59 9.26 -8.86
C GLU A 559 -18.46 10.29 -8.75
N MET A 560 -18.38 11.00 -7.63
CA MET A 560 -17.31 11.97 -7.36
C MET A 560 -15.94 11.30 -7.38
N LYS A 561 -15.78 10.14 -6.74
CA LYS A 561 -14.51 9.39 -6.74
C LYS A 561 -14.15 8.84 -8.11
N ASN A 562 -15.12 8.40 -8.90
CA ASN A 562 -14.89 7.91 -10.27
C ASN A 562 -14.34 9.02 -11.18
N ASN A 563 -14.76 10.27 -10.96
CA ASN A 563 -14.32 11.43 -11.72
C ASN A 563 -13.15 12.20 -11.07
N PHE A 564 -12.62 11.71 -9.94
CA PHE A 564 -11.60 12.41 -9.18
C PHE A 564 -10.23 12.33 -9.88
N LYS A 565 -9.74 13.48 -10.35
CA LYS A 565 -8.40 13.62 -10.92
C LYS A 565 -7.45 14.17 -9.88
N VAL A 566 -6.36 13.45 -9.61
CA VAL A 566 -5.29 13.95 -8.75
C VAL A 566 -4.57 15.10 -9.47
N SER A 567 -4.87 16.33 -9.09
CA SER A 567 -4.18 17.53 -9.58
C SER A 567 -2.69 17.46 -9.21
N ARG A 568 -1.82 17.40 -10.23
CA ARG A 568 -0.38 17.61 -10.10
C ARG A 568 -0.13 19.11 -9.85
N ARG A 569 -0.11 19.54 -8.59
CA ARG A 569 0.39 20.88 -8.25
C ARG A 569 1.90 20.92 -8.52
N ARG A 570 2.29 21.63 -9.59
CA ARG A 570 3.67 22.12 -9.80
C ARG A 570 4.03 23.03 -8.62
N GLY A 571 5.00 22.61 -7.82
CA GLY A 571 5.61 23.47 -6.82
C GLY A 571 6.50 24.51 -7.49
N THR A 572 6.03 25.74 -7.62
CA THR A 572 6.89 26.91 -7.77
C THR A 572 6.73 27.74 -6.50
N ALA A 573 7.72 27.63 -5.62
CA ALA A 573 7.93 28.56 -4.53
C ALA A 573 8.71 29.75 -5.07
N THR A 574 8.10 30.93 -5.09
CA THR A 574 8.81 32.20 -4.91
C THR A 574 7.94 33.13 -4.08
N ALA A 575 8.48 33.51 -2.92
CA ALA A 575 7.97 34.55 -2.06
C ALA A 575 8.08 35.92 -2.76
N GLY A 576 7.08 36.77 -2.56
CA GLY A 576 7.06 38.14 -3.07
C GLY A 576 5.94 38.92 -2.42
N THR A 577 6.27 39.57 -1.30
CA THR A 577 5.47 40.55 -0.56
C THR A 577 4.95 41.66 -1.48
N SER A 578 3.65 41.97 -1.45
CA SER A 578 3.18 43.35 -1.61
C SER A 578 1.72 43.54 -1.16
N THR A 579 1.49 44.73 -0.65
CA THR A 579 0.41 45.24 0.19
C THR A 579 -0.91 45.57 -0.51
N ASN A 580 -2.01 45.43 0.25
CA ASN A 580 -3.30 46.14 0.24
C ASN A 580 -3.54 47.26 -0.81
N ASN A 581 -4.69 47.22 -1.50
CA ASN A 581 -5.72 48.26 -1.35
C ASN A 581 -7.09 47.91 -1.99
N ASN A 582 -8.15 48.28 -1.26
CA ASN A 582 -9.57 48.36 -1.65
C ASN A 582 -9.80 49.27 -2.88
N ASN A 583 -10.79 48.99 -3.74
CA ASN A 583 -12.20 49.44 -3.59
C ASN A 583 -13.03 49.33 -4.90
N ASN A 584 -14.27 48.87 -4.73
CA ASN A 584 -15.54 49.27 -5.39
C ASN A 584 -15.89 48.98 -6.88
N ASN A 585 -16.93 48.14 -6.98
CA ASN A 585 -18.25 48.35 -7.61
C ASN A 585 -18.51 48.19 -9.12
N ASN A 586 -19.29 47.11 -9.39
CA ASN A 586 -20.62 47.10 -10.04
C ASN A 586 -20.71 46.81 -11.55
N HIS A 587 -21.17 45.60 -11.93
CA HIS A 587 -22.44 45.40 -12.64
C HIS A 587 -22.84 43.91 -12.85
N ASN A 588 -24.16 43.67 -12.75
CA ASN A 588 -24.97 42.48 -13.09
C ASN A 588 -24.48 41.61 -14.26
N THR A 589 -24.62 40.28 -14.15
CA THR A 589 -25.60 39.47 -14.91
C THR A 589 -25.68 37.98 -14.47
N ALA A 590 -26.92 37.50 -14.47
CA ALA A 590 -27.50 36.14 -14.49
C ALA A 590 -26.63 34.85 -14.44
N SER A 591 -27.11 33.95 -13.56
CA SER A 591 -27.19 32.48 -13.62
C SER A 591 -26.52 31.68 -14.76
N GLY A 592 -25.87 30.57 -14.40
CA GLY A 592 -25.54 29.51 -15.35
C GLY A 592 -24.76 28.37 -14.70
N ASN A 593 -25.48 27.39 -14.15
CA ASN A 593 -24.93 26.13 -13.67
C ASN A 593 -24.52 25.26 -14.87
N SER A 594 -23.24 24.97 -15.05
CA SER A 594 -22.75 24.11 -16.15
C SER A 594 -22.31 22.74 -15.62
N ASN A 595 -23.18 21.74 -15.71
CA ASN A 595 -22.79 20.33 -15.68
C ASN A 595 -22.22 19.97 -17.06
N SER A 596 -20.91 19.69 -17.14
CA SER A 596 -20.31 19.19 -18.37
C SER A 596 -20.45 17.66 -18.47
N ALA A 597 -21.29 17.18 -19.37
CA ALA A 597 -21.17 15.82 -19.90
C ALA A 597 -19.79 15.66 -20.55
N THR A 598 -19.07 14.59 -20.23
CA THR A 598 -17.73 14.31 -20.77
C THR A 598 -17.81 14.12 -22.28
N ARG A 599 -17.35 15.14 -23.00
CA ARG A 599 -17.35 15.20 -24.47
C ARG A 599 -16.41 14.11 -25.03
N ARG A 600 -16.94 13.22 -25.87
CA ARG A 600 -16.17 12.18 -26.61
C ARG A 600 -14.93 12.80 -27.26
N SER A 601 -13.78 12.15 -27.12
CA SER A 601 -12.53 12.61 -27.75
C SER A 601 -12.64 12.55 -29.28
N LYS A 602 -11.73 13.24 -29.98
CA LYS A 602 -11.64 13.16 -31.44
C LYS A 602 -11.41 11.71 -31.89
N LEU A 603 -10.52 11.00 -31.20
CA LEU A 603 -10.15 9.61 -31.47
C LEU A 603 -11.33 8.64 -31.26
N ALA A 604 -12.12 8.83 -30.20
CA ALA A 604 -13.33 8.04 -29.96
C ALA A 604 -14.45 8.29 -30.98
N ARG A 605 -14.56 9.52 -31.50
CA ARG A 605 -15.50 9.85 -32.58
C ARG A 605 -15.08 9.22 -33.89
N GLU A 606 -13.79 9.30 -34.24
CA GLU A 606 -13.24 8.73 -35.47
C GLU A 606 -13.36 7.19 -35.49
N ASN A 607 -13.25 6.56 -34.32
CA ASN A 607 -13.38 5.11 -34.18
C ASN A 607 -14.76 4.64 -33.73
N ASN A 608 -15.79 5.50 -33.74
CA ASN A 608 -17.17 5.21 -33.31
C ASN A 608 -17.29 4.40 -32.01
N ILE A 609 -16.45 4.68 -31.01
CA ILE A 609 -16.52 4.08 -29.66
C ILE A 609 -16.98 5.12 -28.63
N SER A 610 -17.62 4.67 -27.57
CA SER A 610 -18.04 5.47 -26.42
C SER A 610 -16.84 6.00 -25.63
N ALA A 611 -17.07 6.98 -24.75
CA ALA A 611 -16.03 7.48 -23.86
C ALA A 611 -15.57 6.42 -22.83
N LEU A 612 -16.45 5.46 -22.51
CA LEU A 612 -16.16 4.35 -21.61
C LEU A 612 -15.26 3.32 -22.31
N GLU A 613 -15.63 2.85 -23.49
CA GLU A 613 -14.80 1.93 -24.29
C GLU A 613 -13.44 2.55 -24.63
N GLU A 614 -13.38 3.86 -24.92
CA GLU A 614 -12.09 4.55 -25.08
C GLU A 614 -11.26 4.51 -23.80
N SER A 615 -11.88 4.67 -22.62
CA SER A 615 -11.18 4.61 -21.34
C SER A 615 -10.65 3.22 -21.03
N GLU A 616 -11.44 2.18 -21.32
CA GLU A 616 -11.07 0.77 -21.15
C GLU A 616 -9.89 0.40 -22.07
N ILE A 617 -9.97 0.78 -23.36
CA ILE A 617 -8.89 0.56 -24.32
C ILE A 617 -7.59 1.24 -23.87
N ARG A 618 -7.69 2.48 -23.37
CA ARG A 618 -6.52 3.23 -22.86
C ARG A 618 -5.91 2.58 -21.64
N GLU A 619 -6.75 2.07 -20.74
CA GLU A 619 -6.33 1.36 -19.55
C GLU A 619 -5.60 0.07 -19.94
N ALA A 620 -6.22 -0.79 -20.76
CA ALA A 620 -5.60 -2.01 -21.23
C ALA A 620 -4.31 -1.78 -22.03
N PHE A 621 -4.25 -0.74 -22.86
CA PHE A 621 -3.01 -0.34 -23.54
C PHE A 621 -1.92 0.04 -22.51
N SER A 622 -2.29 0.83 -21.50
CA SER A 622 -1.34 1.30 -20.47
C SER A 622 -0.82 0.18 -19.56
N LEU A 623 -1.57 -0.92 -19.40
CA LEU A 623 -1.13 -2.10 -18.63
C LEU A 623 0.09 -2.79 -19.25
N PHE A 624 0.24 -2.72 -20.58
CA PHE A 624 1.25 -3.48 -21.32
C PHE A 624 2.21 -2.60 -22.14
N ALA A 625 1.98 -1.29 -22.22
CA ALA A 625 2.83 -0.38 -22.99
C ALA A 625 4.09 0.08 -22.22
N GLU A 626 5.19 0.15 -22.93
CA GLU A 626 6.49 0.63 -22.44
C GLU A 626 6.77 2.07 -22.90
N PRO A 627 7.60 2.85 -22.20
CA PRO A 627 7.98 4.19 -22.66
C PRO A 627 8.76 4.12 -23.99
N SER A 628 8.37 4.94 -24.97
CA SER A 628 9.10 5.05 -26.24
C SER A 628 10.49 5.68 -26.03
N PRO A 629 11.54 5.14 -26.69
CA PRO A 629 12.85 5.81 -26.75
C PRO A 629 12.76 7.20 -27.38
N GLU A 630 11.94 7.35 -28.43
CA GLU A 630 11.64 8.61 -29.10
C GLU A 630 10.21 8.59 -29.69
N PRO A 631 9.34 9.57 -29.40
CA PRO A 631 9.51 10.69 -28.49
C PRO A 631 9.30 10.29 -27.01
N PRO A 632 9.93 10.99 -26.05
CA PRO A 632 9.98 10.61 -24.61
C PRO A 632 8.64 10.70 -23.85
N HIS A 633 7.55 11.02 -24.55
CA HIS A 633 6.19 11.08 -24.02
C HIS A 633 5.23 10.08 -24.68
N ALA A 634 5.71 9.33 -25.68
CA ALA A 634 4.93 8.27 -26.30
C ALA A 634 5.10 6.97 -25.51
N HIS A 635 4.06 6.15 -25.51
CA HIS A 635 4.06 4.79 -24.97
C HIS A 635 3.80 3.83 -26.13
N LEU A 636 4.59 2.76 -26.19
CA LEU A 636 4.55 1.76 -27.26
C LEU A 636 4.19 0.40 -26.66
N LEU A 637 3.18 -0.25 -27.22
CA LEU A 637 2.78 -1.60 -26.85
C LEU A 637 3.63 -2.60 -27.64
N PRO A 638 4.45 -3.44 -27.00
CA PRO A 638 5.19 -4.48 -27.70
C PRO A 638 4.25 -5.43 -28.45
N ILE A 639 4.58 -5.78 -29.69
CA ILE A 639 3.74 -6.67 -30.51
C ILE A 639 3.46 -8.04 -29.85
N PRO A 640 4.40 -8.66 -29.11
CA PRO A 640 4.11 -9.88 -28.33
C PRO A 640 3.00 -9.70 -27.28
N ASP A 641 2.79 -8.47 -26.78
CA ASP A 641 1.82 -8.16 -25.73
C ASP A 641 0.45 -7.72 -26.24
N VAL A 642 0.28 -7.52 -27.56
CA VAL A 642 -1.01 -7.19 -28.19
C VAL A 642 -2.09 -8.22 -27.83
N ARG A 643 -1.76 -9.51 -27.82
CA ARG A 643 -2.69 -10.57 -27.41
C ARG A 643 -3.16 -10.40 -25.98
N ARG A 644 -2.26 -10.02 -25.07
CA ARG A 644 -2.55 -9.86 -23.63
C ARG A 644 -3.43 -8.63 -23.40
N ALA A 645 -3.15 -7.54 -24.11
CA ALA A 645 -3.96 -6.34 -24.09
C ALA A 645 -5.40 -6.57 -24.59
N LEU A 646 -5.58 -7.35 -25.68
CA LEU A 646 -6.91 -7.72 -26.18
C LEU A 646 -7.67 -8.65 -25.24
N ILE A 647 -6.98 -9.57 -24.55
CA ILE A 647 -7.59 -10.43 -23.52
C ILE A 647 -8.07 -9.60 -22.33
N ALA A 648 -7.26 -8.63 -21.87
CA ALA A 648 -7.63 -7.75 -20.76
C ALA A 648 -8.88 -6.90 -21.06
N LEU A 649 -9.15 -6.62 -22.33
CA LEU A 649 -10.36 -5.93 -22.80
C LEU A 649 -11.58 -6.85 -22.99
N GLY A 650 -11.48 -8.14 -22.65
CA GLY A 650 -12.56 -9.10 -22.89
C GLY A 650 -12.82 -9.41 -24.37
N ILE A 651 -11.91 -9.02 -25.27
CA ILE A 651 -12.00 -9.23 -26.72
C ILE A 651 -10.81 -10.07 -27.24
N PRO A 652 -10.63 -11.32 -26.77
CA PRO A 652 -9.52 -12.15 -27.19
C PRO A 652 -9.55 -12.42 -28.71
N PRO A 653 -8.38 -12.54 -29.37
CA PRO A 653 -8.36 -13.02 -30.75
C PRO A 653 -9.02 -14.40 -30.87
N SER A 654 -9.91 -14.54 -31.84
CA SER A 654 -10.71 -15.73 -32.13
C SER A 654 -9.86 -16.87 -32.72
N SER A 655 -8.71 -16.53 -33.32
CA SER A 655 -7.75 -17.51 -33.85
C SER A 655 -6.32 -16.96 -33.91
N PRO A 656 -5.30 -17.83 -34.01
CA PRO A 656 -3.92 -17.39 -34.28
C PRO A 656 -3.76 -16.62 -35.60
N ALA A 657 -4.60 -16.91 -36.60
CA ALA A 657 -4.58 -16.19 -37.88
C ALA A 657 -5.08 -14.75 -37.73
N GLU A 658 -6.16 -14.54 -36.97
CA GLU A 658 -6.68 -13.20 -36.66
C GLU A 658 -5.67 -12.37 -35.85
N LEU A 659 -5.01 -13.00 -34.87
CA LEU A 659 -3.93 -12.34 -34.14
C LEU A 659 -2.79 -11.93 -35.09
N SER A 660 -2.39 -12.81 -36.00
CA SER A 660 -1.34 -12.52 -36.99
C SER A 660 -1.72 -11.36 -37.91
N GLU A 661 -2.99 -11.24 -38.28
CA GLU A 661 -3.52 -10.12 -39.06
C GLU A 661 -3.46 -8.81 -38.25
N PHE A 662 -3.93 -8.81 -36.99
CA PHE A 662 -3.83 -7.64 -36.12
C PHE A 662 -2.39 -7.20 -35.92
N THR A 663 -1.48 -8.11 -35.63
CA THR A 663 -0.07 -7.77 -35.45
C THR A 663 0.56 -7.23 -36.74
N SER A 664 0.17 -7.74 -37.91
CA SER A 664 0.64 -7.21 -39.21
C SER A 664 0.10 -5.82 -39.52
N ILE A 665 -1.10 -5.48 -39.04
CA ILE A 665 -1.68 -4.14 -39.22
C ILE A 665 -1.04 -3.15 -38.23
N LEU A 666 -0.78 -3.60 -37.00
CA LEU A 666 -0.22 -2.77 -35.94
C LEU A 666 1.28 -2.50 -36.10
N ASP A 667 2.00 -3.40 -36.79
CA ASP A 667 3.44 -3.30 -37.04
C ASP A 667 3.79 -3.61 -38.51
N PRO A 668 3.40 -2.74 -39.46
CA PRO A 668 3.59 -2.98 -40.89
C PRO A 668 5.06 -2.92 -41.32
N ASP A 669 5.91 -2.26 -40.55
CA ASP A 669 7.34 -2.07 -40.81
C ASP A 669 8.25 -2.99 -39.98
N GLY A 670 7.69 -3.79 -39.07
CA GLY A 670 8.45 -4.72 -38.23
C GLY A 670 9.26 -4.03 -37.13
N SER A 671 8.80 -2.86 -36.68
CA SER A 671 9.34 -2.12 -35.53
C SER A 671 9.29 -2.89 -34.21
N GLY A 672 8.39 -3.88 -34.10
CA GLY A 672 8.19 -4.72 -32.92
C GLY A 672 7.27 -4.12 -31.86
N SER A 673 6.65 -2.95 -32.11
CA SER A 673 5.74 -2.29 -31.17
C SER A 673 4.70 -1.42 -31.89
N CYS A 674 3.59 -1.06 -31.23
CA CYS A 674 2.57 -0.19 -31.79
C CYS A 674 2.12 0.94 -30.85
N GLU A 675 1.64 2.03 -31.43
CA GLU A 675 1.09 3.18 -30.70
C GLU A 675 -0.39 2.97 -30.33
N LEU A 676 -0.88 3.82 -29.41
CA LEU A 676 -2.25 3.74 -28.91
C LEU A 676 -3.31 3.93 -30.00
N GLU A 677 -3.10 4.84 -30.95
CA GLU A 677 -4.12 5.13 -31.98
C GLU A 677 -4.39 3.93 -32.90
N PRO A 678 -3.37 3.27 -33.49
CA PRO A 678 -3.57 2.01 -34.23
C PRO A 678 -4.18 0.89 -33.39
N PHE A 679 -3.72 0.71 -32.14
CA PHE A 679 -4.26 -0.31 -31.23
C PHE A 679 -5.74 -0.09 -30.92
N LEU A 680 -6.13 1.16 -30.67
CA LEU A 680 -7.52 1.54 -30.40
C LEU A 680 -8.42 1.29 -31.61
N ALA A 681 -7.94 1.53 -32.83
CA ALA A 681 -8.69 1.23 -34.04
C ALA A 681 -8.97 -0.28 -34.20
N ILE A 682 -7.99 -1.14 -33.90
CA ILE A 682 -8.18 -2.60 -33.89
C ILE A 682 -9.19 -3.04 -32.82
N CYS A 683 -9.10 -2.49 -31.61
CA CYS A 683 -10.05 -2.79 -30.54
C CYS A 683 -11.47 -2.35 -30.91
N ALA A 684 -11.63 -1.17 -31.50
CA ALA A 684 -12.91 -0.67 -31.98
C ALA A 684 -13.52 -1.54 -33.08
N LEU A 685 -12.71 -2.05 -34.02
CA LEU A 685 -13.15 -3.01 -35.03
C LEU A 685 -13.61 -4.31 -34.39
N LYS A 686 -12.90 -4.78 -33.36
CA LYS A 686 -13.24 -6.02 -32.68
C LYS A 686 -14.48 -5.90 -31.81
N PHE A 687 -14.71 -4.77 -31.13
CA PHE A 687 -15.99 -4.49 -30.47
C PHE A 687 -17.17 -4.58 -31.45
N ARG A 688 -17.05 -3.94 -32.62
CA ARG A 688 -18.08 -4.02 -33.68
C ARG A 688 -18.23 -5.42 -34.26
N ALA A 689 -17.14 -6.16 -34.42
CA ALA A 689 -17.17 -7.53 -34.91
C ALA A 689 -17.79 -8.49 -33.88
N SER A 690 -17.55 -8.27 -32.59
CA SER A 690 -18.21 -8.97 -31.48
C SER A 690 -19.70 -8.64 -31.45
N ASP A 691 -20.09 -7.38 -31.69
CA ASP A 691 -21.49 -6.97 -31.81
C ASP A 691 -22.17 -7.57 -33.05
N ALA A 692 -21.43 -7.71 -34.16
CA ALA A 692 -21.91 -8.36 -35.38
C ALA A 692 -21.97 -9.90 -35.25
N ALA A 693 -21.02 -10.52 -34.53
CA ALA A 693 -20.98 -11.95 -34.24
C ALA A 693 -22.00 -12.36 -33.16
N ALA A 694 -22.37 -11.43 -32.27
CA ALA A 694 -23.53 -11.49 -31.38
C ALA A 694 -24.87 -11.25 -32.13
N GLY A 695 -24.85 -11.42 -33.47
CA GLY A 695 -25.94 -11.24 -34.43
C GLY A 695 -27.17 -12.11 -34.20
N GLY A 696 -27.87 -11.82 -33.12
CA GLY A 696 -29.23 -12.27 -32.83
C GLY A 696 -29.99 -11.35 -31.86
N ARG A 697 -29.36 -10.30 -31.29
CA ARG A 697 -30.07 -9.34 -30.40
C ARG A 697 -29.93 -7.88 -30.79
N GLY A 698 -28.74 -7.44 -31.23
CA GLY A 698 -28.51 -6.03 -31.60
C GLY A 698 -29.25 -5.58 -32.87
N ALA A 699 -29.35 -6.45 -33.89
CA ALA A 699 -30.04 -6.14 -35.13
C ALA A 699 -31.57 -6.08 -34.98
N ASP A 700 -32.14 -6.89 -34.08
CA ASP A 700 -33.56 -6.83 -33.76
C ASP A 700 -33.88 -5.56 -32.96
N HIS A 701 -33.05 -5.18 -31.98
CA HIS A 701 -33.24 -3.95 -31.23
C HIS A 701 -33.14 -2.70 -32.11
N GLN A 702 -32.16 -2.63 -33.03
CA GLN A 702 -32.07 -1.50 -33.95
C GLN A 702 -33.28 -1.46 -34.89
N ARG A 703 -33.77 -2.61 -35.38
CA ARG A 703 -34.99 -2.66 -36.21
C ARG A 703 -36.24 -2.26 -35.43
N GLU A 704 -36.41 -2.74 -34.20
CA GLU A 704 -37.50 -2.37 -33.30
C GLU A 704 -37.47 -0.89 -32.92
N LEU A 705 -36.29 -0.34 -32.67
CA LEU A 705 -36.08 1.08 -32.41
C LEU A 705 -36.46 1.92 -33.64
N ASP A 706 -36.07 1.48 -34.83
CA ASP A 706 -36.38 2.13 -36.09
C ASP A 706 -37.90 2.14 -36.35
N GLU A 707 -38.56 1.00 -36.17
CA GLU A 707 -40.01 0.86 -36.30
C GLU A 707 -40.78 1.69 -35.25
N ALA A 708 -40.36 1.63 -33.99
CA ALA A 708 -40.99 2.39 -32.90
C ALA A 708 -40.83 3.91 -33.11
N TYR A 709 -39.64 4.37 -33.51
CA TYR A 709 -39.40 5.79 -33.78
C TYR A 709 -40.19 6.28 -35.00
N ALA A 710 -40.38 5.43 -36.01
CA ALA A 710 -41.22 5.71 -37.17
C ALA A 710 -42.71 5.89 -36.79
N LEU A 711 -43.23 5.19 -35.77
CA LEU A 711 -44.60 5.36 -35.29
C LEU A 711 -44.86 6.77 -34.73
N PHE A 712 -43.88 7.34 -34.00
CA PHE A 712 -44.00 8.68 -33.46
C PHE A 712 -43.85 9.76 -34.54
N THR A 713 -42.92 9.58 -35.47
CA THR A 713 -42.64 10.56 -36.53
C THR A 713 -43.62 10.47 -37.71
N GLY A 714 -44.22 9.30 -37.94
CA GLY A 714 -45.23 9.05 -38.98
C GLY A 714 -44.63 8.89 -40.38
N ARG A 715 -43.33 8.60 -40.48
CA ARG A 715 -42.61 8.35 -41.75
C ARG A 715 -41.70 7.13 -41.57
N PRO A 716 -41.95 6.02 -42.29
CA PRO A 716 -41.12 4.82 -42.22
C PRO A 716 -39.72 5.03 -42.80
N ASP A 717 -39.58 5.89 -43.81
CA ASP A 717 -38.32 6.08 -44.52
C ASP A 717 -38.04 7.57 -44.78
N ALA A 718 -36.80 7.99 -44.52
CA ALA A 718 -36.17 9.31 -44.71
C ALA A 718 -36.30 10.36 -43.58
N GLU A 719 -35.17 10.56 -42.89
CA GLU A 719 -34.72 11.82 -42.26
C GLU A 719 -35.74 12.61 -41.41
N ALA A 720 -36.45 11.95 -40.50
CA ALA A 720 -37.10 12.68 -39.41
C ALA A 720 -36.05 13.11 -38.38
N GLU A 721 -35.62 14.37 -38.43
CA GLU A 721 -34.56 14.90 -37.54
C GLU A 721 -34.91 14.78 -36.04
N ALA A 722 -36.20 14.86 -35.67
CA ALA A 722 -36.65 14.73 -34.28
C ALA A 722 -38.17 14.47 -34.13
N ILE A 723 -38.59 13.88 -33.01
CA ILE A 723 -39.99 13.87 -32.54
C ILE A 723 -40.34 15.27 -32.03
N THR A 724 -41.31 15.92 -32.67
CA THR A 724 -41.75 17.28 -32.32
C THR A 724 -43.01 17.29 -31.45
N LEU A 725 -43.34 18.46 -30.88
CA LEU A 725 -44.60 18.65 -30.14
C LEU A 725 -45.83 18.32 -30.99
N GLY A 726 -45.79 18.62 -32.29
CA GLY A 726 -46.84 18.25 -33.24
C GLY A 726 -47.00 16.74 -33.41
N ASN A 727 -45.89 15.99 -33.36
CA ASN A 727 -45.90 14.53 -33.42
C ASN A 727 -46.57 13.94 -32.17
N LEU A 728 -46.20 14.43 -30.98
CA LEU A 728 -46.79 13.95 -29.72
C LEU A 728 -48.30 14.26 -29.63
N ARG A 729 -48.73 15.47 -30.05
CA ARG A 729 -50.17 15.80 -30.13
C ARG A 729 -50.93 14.88 -31.10
N ARG A 730 -50.30 14.44 -32.18
CA ARG A 730 -50.90 13.48 -33.12
C ARG A 730 -51.02 12.11 -32.46
N VAL A 731 -49.97 11.63 -31.81
CA VAL A 731 -49.97 10.33 -31.11
C VAL A 731 -51.00 10.31 -29.97
N ALA A 732 -51.07 11.36 -29.14
CA ALA A 732 -52.05 11.48 -28.07
C ALA A 732 -53.51 11.37 -28.59
N ARG A 733 -53.81 12.06 -29.71
CA ARG A 733 -55.11 11.95 -30.39
C ARG A 733 -55.38 10.56 -30.97
N LEU A 734 -54.37 9.91 -31.55
CA LEU A 734 -54.50 8.54 -32.07
C LEU A 734 -54.80 7.52 -30.96
N LEU A 735 -54.21 7.71 -29.78
CA LEU A 735 -54.44 6.87 -28.60
C LEU A 735 -55.75 7.18 -27.87
N ARG A 736 -56.59 8.09 -28.40
CA ARG A 736 -57.87 8.52 -27.82
C ARG A 736 -57.78 8.96 -26.35
N GLN A 737 -56.63 9.52 -25.96
CA GLN A 737 -56.46 10.11 -24.65
C GLN A 737 -57.32 11.38 -24.57
N ASP A 738 -58.01 11.59 -23.44
CA ASP A 738 -58.86 12.76 -23.25
C ASP A 738 -58.00 14.03 -23.33
N GLU A 739 -58.39 15.01 -24.15
CA GLU A 739 -57.63 16.26 -24.32
C GLU A 739 -57.55 17.07 -23.01
N SER A 740 -58.38 16.75 -22.02
CA SER A 740 -58.31 17.31 -20.66
C SER A 740 -57.24 16.66 -19.77
N GLU A 741 -56.76 15.44 -20.09
CA GLU A 741 -55.72 14.73 -19.33
C GLU A 741 -54.32 14.92 -19.93
N VAL A 742 -54.21 15.11 -21.26
CA VAL A 742 -52.93 15.34 -21.94
C VAL A 742 -52.82 16.80 -22.38
N THR A 743 -52.32 17.64 -21.46
CA THR A 743 -52.13 19.08 -21.70
C THR A 743 -50.93 19.37 -22.60
N ASP A 744 -50.96 20.53 -23.25
CA ASP A 744 -49.87 20.96 -24.12
C ASP A 744 -48.59 21.28 -23.34
N GLU A 745 -48.73 21.71 -22.08
CA GLU A 745 -47.64 21.87 -21.12
C GLU A 745 -46.97 20.51 -20.83
N MET A 746 -47.74 19.46 -20.55
CA MET A 746 -47.20 18.14 -20.27
C MET A 746 -46.44 17.55 -21.47
N LEU A 747 -46.95 17.74 -22.70
CA LEU A 747 -46.24 17.31 -23.91
C LEU A 747 -44.93 18.08 -24.15
N ARG A 748 -44.83 19.34 -23.71
CA ARG A 748 -43.58 20.10 -23.75
C ARG A 748 -42.58 19.57 -22.73
N ASP A 749 -43.03 19.27 -21.53
CA ASP A 749 -42.20 18.72 -20.47
C ASP A 749 -41.64 17.34 -20.87
N MET A 750 -42.45 16.50 -21.51
CA MET A 750 -41.98 15.22 -22.06
C MET A 750 -40.83 15.38 -23.08
N ILE A 751 -40.89 16.40 -23.94
CA ILE A 751 -39.80 16.68 -24.90
C ILE A 751 -38.56 17.16 -24.17
N LEU A 752 -38.71 18.07 -23.21
CA LEU A 752 -37.59 18.61 -22.44
C LEU A 752 -36.93 17.53 -21.59
N GLU A 753 -37.71 16.64 -20.97
CA GLU A 753 -37.18 15.51 -20.21
C GLU A 753 -36.41 14.55 -21.12
N ALA A 754 -37.00 14.15 -22.24
CA ALA A 754 -36.38 13.23 -23.17
C ALA A 754 -35.09 13.78 -23.80
N ASN A 755 -35.05 15.09 -24.07
CA ASN A 755 -33.97 15.73 -24.79
C ASN A 755 -32.96 16.47 -23.88
N GLY A 756 -33.06 16.29 -22.56
CA GLY A 756 -32.15 16.87 -21.57
C GLY A 756 -32.25 18.39 -21.41
N GLY A 757 -33.42 18.97 -21.66
CA GLY A 757 -33.70 20.40 -21.48
C GLY A 757 -33.23 21.29 -22.63
N ALA A 758 -32.87 20.71 -23.78
CA ALA A 758 -32.29 21.42 -24.92
C ALA A 758 -33.29 22.30 -25.71
N GLY A 759 -34.53 22.42 -25.21
CA GLY A 759 -35.59 23.23 -25.81
C GLY A 759 -36.60 22.40 -26.60
N VAL A 760 -37.88 22.78 -26.50
CA VAL A 760 -39.01 22.08 -27.14
C VAL A 760 -38.91 22.10 -28.68
N SER A 761 -38.37 23.17 -29.26
CA SER A 761 -38.25 23.35 -30.71
C SER A 761 -37.27 22.37 -31.36
N ARG A 762 -36.29 21.85 -30.60
CA ARG A 762 -35.34 20.84 -31.09
C ARG A 762 -35.99 19.46 -31.26
N GLY A 763 -37.04 19.18 -30.48
CA GLY A 763 -37.64 17.85 -30.40
C GLY A 763 -36.71 16.82 -29.74
N VAL A 764 -37.07 15.55 -29.87
CA VAL A 764 -36.34 14.40 -29.34
C VAL A 764 -35.70 13.61 -30.48
N ARG A 765 -34.38 13.40 -30.44
CA ARG A 765 -33.67 12.60 -31.44
C ARG A 765 -33.81 11.10 -31.18
N LYS A 766 -33.40 10.27 -32.13
CA LYS A 766 -33.59 8.81 -32.08
C LYS A 766 -32.79 8.13 -30.97
N ASP A 767 -31.57 8.59 -30.72
CA ASP A 767 -30.72 8.15 -29.60
C ASP A 767 -31.30 8.55 -28.23
N GLU A 768 -31.90 9.74 -28.16
CA GLU A 768 -32.60 10.22 -26.96
C GLU A 768 -33.89 9.43 -26.70
N PHE A 769 -34.64 9.14 -27.77
CA PHE A 769 -35.81 8.27 -27.72
C PHE A 769 -35.46 6.84 -27.29
N ASP A 770 -34.39 6.26 -27.83
CA ASP A 770 -33.88 4.95 -27.39
C ASP A 770 -33.57 4.96 -25.88
N GLY A 771 -32.88 6.00 -25.40
CA GLY A 771 -32.59 6.18 -23.99
C GLY A 771 -33.84 6.29 -23.12
N VAL A 772 -34.89 6.98 -23.58
CA VAL A 772 -36.18 7.05 -22.87
C VAL A 772 -36.84 5.68 -22.80
N MET A 773 -36.87 4.94 -23.90
CA MET A 773 -37.52 3.63 -23.97
C MET A 773 -36.76 2.56 -23.15
N LYS A 774 -35.43 2.65 -23.03
CA LYS A 774 -34.62 1.85 -22.09
C LYS A 774 -34.96 2.17 -20.63
N ARG A 775 -35.03 3.45 -20.26
CA ARG A 775 -35.41 3.87 -18.90
C ARG A 775 -36.84 3.47 -18.53
N ALA A 776 -37.74 3.47 -19.51
CA ALA A 776 -39.11 3.00 -19.36
C ALA A 776 -39.24 1.46 -19.35
N GLY A 777 -38.14 0.72 -19.55
CA GLY A 777 -38.12 -0.75 -19.55
C GLY A 777 -38.79 -1.40 -20.76
N VAL A 778 -38.99 -0.65 -21.85
CA VAL A 778 -39.57 -1.15 -23.09
C VAL A 778 -38.58 -2.04 -23.84
N TRP A 779 -37.29 -1.69 -23.77
CA TRP A 779 -36.17 -2.48 -24.26
C TRP A 779 -35.48 -3.16 -23.08
N ARG A 780 -35.11 -4.45 -23.20
CA ARG A 780 -34.41 -5.23 -22.17
C ARG A 780 -32.97 -5.52 -22.54
#